data_AF-A0A958UYP3-F1
#
_entry.id   AF-A0A958UYP3-F1
#
_cell.length_a   1.000
_cell.length_b   1.000
_cell.length_c   1.000
_cell.angle_alpha   90.00
_cell.angle_beta   90.00
_cell.angle_gamma   90.00
#
_symmetry.space_group_name_H-M   'P 1'
#
loop_
_entity.id
_entity.type
_entity.pdbx_description
1 polymer ?
#
loop_
_entity_poly.entity_id
_entity_poly.type
_entity_poly.pdbx_seq_one_letter_code
_entity_poly.pdbx_strand_id
1 'polypeptide(L)'
;MRLKNNILFLSLFVLISVELHTQTIAHWKFDEPKGLYPSHVLDDSSDNDYPLVIGKKGRIVAGKLGNALDMTSQYDLDVKLNGQFHFGLAKPDIPAGSTAVPLYWGNADFAAIMTAGEKHLRKQVGFVNPTDTKLNMGGFDWTVEFWYKPVKNTNEAGTVFEIGEGPIGEKTPVTSLSISGDKKAFILRNGQTAPPVLIPTKSRYLFGASPATWHHYAFVYRSGSNEITHYVDGKKESNVHVQMKALQHSENAYFSIGRNGFWKNPLPGILDELEFYNGRKYTKHFKLPKEADNGVKEQLKKGLPLLFAQSKSSTSPIQLGMRKHVFIDDAFLDKMDPGVSFTVNPPKQMERVISDIKGTFRKHLTVLEDQEGNIRIYNAVEDDYLAMRISKDGIHFEIPNLGKSYKGRSNIVIPEINGGMGNPFIDPNGPEEERYKYLSNYHKRGVYLYTSPDGIDWKRSKTAVLSFRSGSQTCTFYDDQTQEYVSYHRTDMLETPGKATLRGSVLVRMKDISKPVEYKQLTQEDYSRAGDTLRMRTPQPWFMDNGPLTPGGFGLEFPLKFLPKPEDPVGTDIYVTKAQKYPWAPDTYLAFPIVYFHYEGDGPKERITLMDPKRMLGEGPLETQFASSRDGIHWKRYPRPAYVGIGK
;
A
#
# COMPACT_ATOMS: atom_id res chain seq x y z
N MET A 1 23.34 38.39 -69.80
CA MET A 1 23.52 36.98 -70.24
C MET A 1 23.41 36.09 -69.00
N ARG A 2 22.66 34.97 -69.10
CA ARG A 2 22.44 33.88 -68.11
C ARG A 2 21.16 33.91 -67.25
N LEU A 3 20.19 33.15 -67.79
CA LEU A 3 19.19 32.24 -67.21
C LEU A 3 18.78 32.37 -65.74
N LYS A 4 17.46 32.58 -65.54
CA LYS A 4 16.72 32.20 -64.33
C LYS A 4 16.18 30.77 -64.51
N ASN A 5 16.61 29.85 -63.63
CA ASN A 5 16.02 28.52 -63.48
C ASN A 5 14.80 28.61 -62.54
N ASN A 6 13.65 28.16 -63.01
CA ASN A 6 12.48 27.86 -62.18
C ASN A 6 12.67 26.45 -61.60
N ILE A 7 12.72 26.33 -60.26
CA ILE A 7 12.58 25.06 -59.56
C ILE A 7 11.21 25.06 -58.88
N LEU A 8 10.35 24.17 -59.36
CA LEU A 8 9.03 23.88 -58.83
C LEU A 8 9.19 23.02 -57.56
N PHE A 9 8.85 23.55 -56.39
CA PHE A 9 8.81 22.77 -55.15
C PHE A 9 7.48 22.00 -55.09
N LEU A 10 7.55 20.68 -55.28
CA LEU A 10 6.44 19.75 -55.07
C LEU A 10 6.37 19.44 -53.57
N SER A 11 5.41 20.03 -52.86
CA SER A 11 5.15 19.74 -51.45
C SER A 11 4.44 18.39 -51.31
N LEU A 12 5.18 17.37 -50.91
CA LEU A 12 4.69 16.05 -50.56
C LEU A 12 4.00 16.11 -49.18
N PHE A 13 2.67 16.11 -49.14
CA PHE A 13 1.91 15.92 -47.90
C PHE A 13 2.07 14.46 -47.45
N VAL A 14 2.95 14.22 -46.48
CA VAL A 14 2.97 12.96 -45.72
C VAL A 14 1.75 13.00 -44.79
N LEU A 15 0.70 12.26 -45.16
CA LEU A 15 -0.38 11.89 -44.25
C LEU A 15 0.21 11.02 -43.13
N ILE A 16 0.61 11.64 -42.03
CA ILE A 16 0.87 10.90 -40.78
C ILE A 16 -0.49 10.34 -40.34
N SER A 17 -0.66 9.04 -40.52
CA SER A 17 -1.74 8.29 -39.88
C SER A 17 -1.53 8.38 -38.38
N VAL A 18 -2.27 9.27 -37.72
CA VAL A 18 -2.37 9.29 -36.26
C VAL A 18 -3.04 7.98 -35.86
N GLU A 19 -2.25 7.00 -35.42
CA GLU A 19 -2.78 5.88 -34.65
C GLU A 19 -3.49 6.50 -33.44
N LEU A 20 -4.82 6.38 -33.39
CA LEU A 20 -5.62 6.75 -32.23
C LEU A 20 -5.13 5.92 -31.04
N HIS A 21 -4.19 6.46 -30.28
CA HIS A 21 -3.67 5.85 -29.07
C HIS A 21 -4.79 5.80 -28.04
N THR A 22 -5.24 4.58 -27.71
CA THR A 22 -6.14 4.35 -26.58
C THR A 22 -5.37 4.55 -25.29
N GLN A 23 -5.86 5.45 -24.42
CA GLN A 23 -5.24 5.74 -23.13
C GLN A 23 -6.03 5.02 -22.02
N THR A 24 -5.34 4.31 -21.13
CA THR A 24 -5.97 3.68 -19.95
C THR A 24 -6.48 4.77 -19.00
N ILE A 25 -7.77 4.70 -18.67
CA ILE A 25 -8.43 5.54 -17.66
C ILE A 25 -8.23 4.94 -16.28
N ALA A 26 -8.47 3.63 -16.14
CA ALA A 26 -8.28 2.87 -14.91
C ALA A 26 -8.06 1.39 -15.24
N HIS A 27 -7.31 0.69 -14.40
CA HIS A 27 -7.05 -0.73 -14.48
C HIS A 27 -6.93 -1.33 -13.07
N TRP A 28 -7.98 -1.98 -12.60
CA TRP A 28 -7.94 -2.74 -11.35
C TRP A 28 -7.72 -4.21 -11.65
N LYS A 29 -6.52 -4.70 -11.31
CA LYS A 29 -6.13 -6.11 -11.44
C LYS A 29 -6.69 -6.98 -10.32
N PHE A 30 -6.85 -6.40 -9.13
CA PHE A 30 -7.20 -7.12 -7.90
C PHE A 30 -6.12 -8.11 -7.44
N ASP A 31 -4.85 -7.76 -7.68
CA ASP A 31 -3.64 -8.52 -7.35
C ASP A 31 -3.16 -8.35 -5.91
N GLU A 32 -3.92 -7.67 -5.06
CA GLU A 32 -3.64 -7.55 -3.64
C GLU A 32 -3.60 -8.93 -2.94
N PRO A 33 -3.05 -9.04 -1.72
CA PRO A 33 -3.01 -10.30 -1.00
C PRO A 33 -4.40 -10.89 -0.74
N LYS A 34 -4.54 -12.21 -0.79
CA LYS A 34 -5.79 -12.92 -0.42
C LYS A 34 -6.18 -12.72 1.05
N GLY A 35 -5.23 -12.32 1.89
CA GLY A 35 -5.43 -11.97 3.30
C GLY A 35 -6.08 -10.59 3.56
N LEU A 36 -6.36 -9.81 2.51
CA LEU A 36 -6.82 -8.42 2.60
C LEU A 36 -8.06 -8.26 3.49
N TYR A 37 -8.04 -7.30 4.43
CA TYR A 37 -9.20 -6.95 5.24
C TYR A 37 -10.09 -5.90 4.57
N PRO A 38 -11.38 -5.80 4.93
CA PRO A 38 -12.16 -4.60 4.67
C PRO A 38 -11.39 -3.33 5.07
N SER A 39 -11.68 -2.23 4.37
CA SER A 39 -11.00 -0.92 4.43
C SER A 39 -9.63 -0.82 3.75
N HIS A 40 -9.04 -1.92 3.29
CA HIS A 40 -7.78 -1.90 2.57
C HIS A 40 -7.96 -1.47 1.11
N VAL A 41 -6.89 -0.94 0.52
CA VAL A 41 -6.91 -0.37 -0.83
C VAL A 41 -6.84 -1.48 -1.89
N LEU A 42 -7.57 -1.27 -2.99
CA LEU A 42 -7.35 -1.95 -4.27
C LEU A 42 -6.76 -0.91 -5.22
N ASP A 43 -5.53 -1.14 -5.66
CA ASP A 43 -4.75 -0.16 -6.41
C ASP A 43 -5.16 -0.12 -7.90
N ASP A 44 -5.21 1.08 -8.46
CA ASP A 44 -5.32 1.28 -9.91
C ASP A 44 -3.92 1.22 -10.53
N SER A 45 -3.74 0.30 -11.46
CA SER A 45 -2.48 0.11 -12.19
C SER A 45 -2.24 1.17 -13.28
N SER A 46 -3.21 2.04 -13.56
CA SER A 46 -3.06 3.14 -14.51
C SER A 46 -2.21 4.30 -13.95
N ASP A 47 -1.91 5.28 -14.80
CA ASP A 47 -1.24 6.51 -14.37
C ASP A 47 -2.17 7.53 -13.72
N ASN A 48 -3.49 7.34 -13.82
CA ASN A 48 -4.43 8.22 -13.14
C ASN A 48 -4.60 7.89 -11.66
N ASP A 49 -4.21 6.68 -11.22
CA ASP A 49 -4.14 6.26 -9.83
C ASP A 49 -5.47 6.49 -9.07
N TYR A 50 -6.55 5.84 -9.54
CA TYR A 50 -7.87 5.88 -8.90
C TYR A 50 -8.07 4.73 -7.91
N PRO A 51 -7.63 4.83 -6.64
CA PRO A 51 -7.75 3.74 -5.69
C PRO A 51 -9.21 3.43 -5.37
N LEU A 52 -9.49 2.15 -5.11
CA LEU A 52 -10.70 1.71 -4.44
C LEU A 52 -10.37 1.23 -3.04
N VAL A 53 -11.39 1.03 -2.22
CA VAL A 53 -11.29 0.32 -0.94
C VAL A 53 -12.21 -0.89 -0.95
N ILE A 54 -11.72 -2.04 -0.48
CA ILE A 54 -12.50 -3.27 -0.35
C ILE A 54 -13.42 -3.21 0.87
N GLY A 55 -14.68 -3.64 0.70
CA GLY A 55 -15.69 -3.67 1.76
C GLY A 55 -15.93 -5.06 2.33
N LYS A 56 -16.91 -5.19 3.22
CA LYS A 56 -17.25 -6.48 3.88
C LYS A 56 -17.80 -7.52 2.91
N LYS A 57 -18.24 -7.12 1.72
CA LYS A 57 -18.80 -8.02 0.70
C LYS A 57 -17.87 -8.19 -0.51
N GLY A 58 -16.58 -7.91 -0.33
CA GLY A 58 -15.52 -8.20 -1.30
C GLY A 58 -14.46 -9.10 -0.67
N ARG A 59 -13.84 -9.96 -1.48
CA ARG A 59 -12.69 -10.79 -1.07
C ARG A 59 -11.74 -10.99 -2.24
N ILE A 60 -10.44 -10.99 -1.97
CA ILE A 60 -9.44 -11.35 -2.98
C ILE A 60 -9.25 -12.87 -3.00
N VAL A 61 -9.33 -13.44 -4.20
CA VAL A 61 -9.22 -14.88 -4.48
C VAL A 61 -8.31 -15.14 -5.68
N ALA A 62 -8.02 -16.40 -6.00
CA ALA A 62 -7.27 -16.71 -7.23
C ALA A 62 -8.09 -16.33 -8.48
N GLY A 63 -7.44 -15.60 -9.38
CA GLY A 63 -8.03 -14.99 -10.56
C GLY A 63 -7.81 -15.75 -11.86
N LYS A 64 -8.06 -15.05 -12.97
CA LYS A 64 -7.69 -15.45 -14.31
C LYS A 64 -6.24 -15.05 -14.60
N LEU A 65 -5.82 -13.84 -14.22
CA LEU A 65 -4.48 -13.30 -14.41
C LEU A 65 -3.91 -12.85 -13.04
N GLY A 66 -3.55 -13.80 -12.17
CA GLY A 66 -3.11 -13.48 -10.81
C GLY A 66 -4.22 -13.69 -9.78
N ASN A 67 -4.57 -12.66 -9.03
CA ASN A 67 -5.72 -12.69 -8.12
C ASN A 67 -6.94 -12.00 -8.76
N ALA A 68 -8.08 -11.99 -8.06
CA ALA A 68 -9.35 -11.45 -8.55
C ALA A 68 -10.28 -11.05 -7.40
N LEU A 69 -11.25 -10.18 -7.68
CA LEU A 69 -12.27 -9.76 -6.74
C LEU A 69 -13.48 -10.71 -6.78
N ASP A 70 -13.71 -11.44 -5.68
CA ASP A 70 -14.94 -12.17 -5.41
C ASP A 70 -15.95 -11.27 -4.69
N MET A 71 -17.16 -11.15 -5.26
CA MET A 71 -18.26 -10.35 -4.72
C MET A 71 -19.37 -11.22 -4.10
N THR A 72 -19.16 -12.53 -4.06
CA THR A 72 -20.10 -13.51 -3.53
C THR A 72 -19.78 -13.97 -2.12
N SER A 73 -18.57 -13.67 -1.65
CA SER A 73 -18.10 -13.87 -0.29
C SER A 73 -18.55 -12.74 0.65
N GLN A 74 -18.52 -13.03 1.94
CA GLN A 74 -18.72 -12.04 2.98
C GLN A 74 -17.66 -12.18 4.08
N TYR A 75 -17.29 -11.04 4.63
CA TYR A 75 -16.51 -10.95 5.85
C TYR A 75 -17.45 -10.57 7.00
N ASP A 76 -17.63 -11.51 7.93
CA ASP A 76 -18.54 -11.33 9.06
C ASP A 76 -17.80 -10.64 10.22
N LEU A 77 -18.16 -9.39 10.47
CA LEU A 77 -17.68 -8.61 11.61
C LEU A 77 -18.64 -8.80 12.79
N ASP A 78 -18.31 -9.72 13.70
CA ASP A 78 -19.03 -9.87 14.97
C ASP A 78 -18.40 -8.94 16.03
N VAL A 79 -18.68 -7.64 15.91
CA VAL A 79 -18.22 -6.63 16.88
C VAL A 79 -19.43 -5.96 17.51
N LYS A 80 -19.54 -6.06 18.84
CA LYS A 80 -20.50 -5.27 19.63
C LYS A 80 -19.98 -3.84 19.73
N LEU A 81 -20.51 -2.99 18.85
CA LEU A 81 -20.15 -1.57 18.76
C LEU A 81 -20.80 -0.82 19.93
N ASN A 82 -20.16 -0.86 21.11
CA ASN A 82 -20.57 -0.05 22.25
C ASN A 82 -20.05 1.38 22.04
N GLY A 83 -20.95 2.36 22.20
CA GLY A 83 -20.74 3.75 21.79
C GLY A 83 -19.53 4.46 22.40
N GLN A 84 -19.27 5.62 21.78
CA GLN A 84 -18.16 6.56 21.99
C GLN A 84 -16.76 6.02 21.68
N PHE A 85 -16.51 5.68 20.41
CA PHE A 85 -15.23 5.95 19.76
C PHE A 85 -15.44 6.31 18.28
N HIS A 86 -14.76 7.37 17.83
CA HIS A 86 -14.85 7.95 16.49
C HIS A 86 -14.30 7.00 15.41
N PHE A 87 -14.55 7.29 14.11
CA PHE A 87 -14.13 6.52 12.91
C PHE A 87 -15.13 5.47 12.38
N GLY A 88 -16.43 5.78 12.40
CA GLY A 88 -17.44 5.00 11.66
C GLY A 88 -17.91 3.71 12.35
N LEU A 89 -17.65 3.55 13.66
CA LEU A 89 -18.16 2.44 14.47
C LEU A 89 -19.63 2.65 14.87
N ALA A 90 -19.98 3.87 15.28
CA ALA A 90 -21.37 4.20 15.60
C ALA A 90 -22.16 4.60 14.36
N LYS A 91 -23.47 4.35 14.38
CA LYS A 91 -24.39 4.85 13.35
C LYS A 91 -24.41 6.39 13.44
N PRO A 92 -24.09 7.12 12.35
CA PRO A 92 -24.16 8.57 12.33
C PRO A 92 -25.61 9.06 12.24
N ASP A 93 -25.83 10.32 12.60
CA ASP A 93 -27.09 11.00 12.36
C ASP A 93 -27.36 11.14 10.86
N ILE A 94 -28.64 11.06 10.48
CA ILE A 94 -29.07 11.27 9.10
C ILE A 94 -29.08 12.78 8.84
N PRO A 95 -28.36 13.29 7.81
CA PRO A 95 -28.39 14.70 7.46
C PRO A 95 -29.80 15.20 7.16
N ALA A 96 -30.12 16.44 7.53
CA ALA A 96 -31.42 17.04 7.25
C ALA A 96 -31.75 16.99 5.75
N GLY A 97 -32.93 16.49 5.40
CA GLY A 97 -33.37 16.33 4.00
C GLY A 97 -32.87 15.07 3.30
N SER A 98 -32.00 14.28 3.94
CA SER A 98 -31.58 12.98 3.44
C SER A 98 -32.44 11.85 4.05
N THR A 99 -32.57 10.76 3.31
CA THR A 99 -33.17 9.51 3.81
C THR A 99 -32.15 8.38 3.94
N ALA A 100 -30.95 8.57 3.38
CA ALA A 100 -29.88 7.59 3.47
C ALA A 100 -29.11 7.74 4.78
N VAL A 101 -28.83 6.61 5.42
CA VAL A 101 -27.91 6.56 6.55
C VAL A 101 -26.49 6.69 6.01
N PRO A 102 -25.70 7.70 6.42
CA PRO A 102 -24.31 7.82 5.98
C PRO A 102 -23.50 6.57 6.30
N LEU A 103 -22.39 6.37 5.58
CA LEU A 103 -21.59 5.16 5.69
C LEU A 103 -20.98 5.01 7.08
N TYR A 104 -21.07 3.80 7.62
CA TYR A 104 -20.43 3.34 8.84
C TYR A 104 -20.25 1.81 8.76
N TRP A 105 -19.53 1.19 9.69
CA TRP A 105 -19.25 -0.25 9.65
C TRP A 105 -20.52 -1.12 9.57
N GLY A 106 -21.61 -0.68 10.19
CA GLY A 106 -22.88 -1.42 10.19
C GLY A 106 -23.57 -1.50 8.82
N ASN A 107 -23.31 -0.55 7.90
CA ASN A 107 -23.86 -0.55 6.54
C ASN A 107 -22.80 -0.58 5.43
N ALA A 108 -21.53 -0.88 5.75
CA ALA A 108 -20.42 -1.00 4.79
C ALA A 108 -20.46 -2.31 3.97
N ASP A 109 -21.60 -2.62 3.37
CA ASP A 109 -21.87 -3.88 2.64
C ASP A 109 -21.51 -3.80 1.14
N PHE A 110 -20.65 -2.86 0.74
CA PHE A 110 -20.08 -2.80 -0.59
C PHE A 110 -18.99 -3.87 -0.81
N ALA A 111 -18.67 -4.16 -2.07
CA ALA A 111 -17.54 -5.03 -2.43
C ALA A 111 -16.27 -4.21 -2.64
N ALA A 112 -16.30 -3.19 -3.51
CA ALA A 112 -15.26 -2.19 -3.62
C ALA A 112 -15.85 -0.81 -3.95
N ILE A 113 -15.23 0.25 -3.44
CA ILE A 113 -15.74 1.63 -3.58
C ILE A 113 -14.63 2.69 -3.65
N MET A 114 -14.89 3.77 -4.38
CA MET A 114 -14.32 5.11 -4.15
C MET A 114 -15.45 6.12 -3.94
N THR A 115 -15.24 7.15 -3.10
CA THR A 115 -16.29 8.13 -2.81
C THR A 115 -15.73 9.53 -2.53
N ALA A 116 -16.32 10.54 -3.20
CA ALA A 116 -16.18 11.95 -2.87
C ALA A 116 -17.01 12.32 -1.63
N GLY A 117 -18.14 11.63 -1.44
CA GLY A 117 -19.03 11.75 -0.27
C GLY A 117 -18.42 11.20 1.03
N GLU A 118 -19.25 10.98 2.07
CA GLU A 118 -18.80 10.44 3.37
C GLU A 118 -17.75 11.32 4.09
N LYS A 119 -18.01 12.63 4.19
CA LYS A 119 -17.09 13.62 4.76
C LYS A 119 -16.83 13.43 6.27
N HIS A 120 -17.66 12.65 6.97
CA HIS A 120 -17.48 12.32 8.39
C HIS A 120 -16.50 11.16 8.66
N LEU A 121 -16.08 10.43 7.61
CA LEU A 121 -15.14 9.32 7.73
C LEU A 121 -13.70 9.74 7.40
N ARG A 122 -12.73 9.03 7.96
CA ARG A 122 -11.35 9.11 7.48
C ARG A 122 -11.29 8.55 6.05
N LYS A 123 -10.79 9.36 5.11
CA LYS A 123 -10.55 8.98 3.71
C LYS A 123 -9.10 9.23 3.33
N GLN A 124 -8.19 8.64 4.10
CA GLN A 124 -6.74 8.84 3.95
C GLN A 124 -6.15 7.93 2.88
N VAL A 125 -6.87 7.71 1.79
CA VAL A 125 -6.43 6.92 0.63
C VAL A 125 -6.35 7.77 -0.64
N GLY A 126 -6.79 9.04 -0.59
CA GLY A 126 -6.65 9.95 -1.73
C GLY A 126 -7.63 9.66 -2.87
N PHE A 127 -8.89 9.38 -2.57
CA PHE A 127 -9.94 9.28 -3.59
C PHE A 127 -10.05 10.59 -4.38
N VAL A 128 -10.17 10.44 -5.69
CA VAL A 128 -10.64 11.51 -6.59
C VAL A 128 -12.17 11.54 -6.60
N ASN A 129 -12.76 12.63 -7.07
CA ASN A 129 -14.19 12.67 -7.32
C ASN A 129 -14.50 11.91 -8.63
N PRO A 130 -15.24 10.78 -8.59
CA PRO A 130 -15.43 9.95 -9.78
C PRO A 130 -16.19 10.66 -10.89
N THR A 131 -17.08 11.63 -10.57
CA THR A 131 -17.81 12.42 -11.58
C THR A 131 -16.92 13.40 -12.36
N ASP A 132 -15.74 13.72 -11.82
CA ASP A 132 -14.74 14.58 -12.48
C ASP A 132 -13.71 13.78 -13.29
N THR A 133 -13.78 12.45 -13.25
CA THR A 133 -12.88 11.56 -14.00
C THR A 133 -13.51 11.07 -15.29
N LYS A 134 -12.70 10.43 -16.15
CA LYS A 134 -13.21 9.72 -17.33
C LYS A 134 -13.92 8.39 -17.01
N LEU A 135 -14.01 7.97 -15.74
CA LEU A 135 -14.93 6.90 -15.32
C LEU A 135 -16.40 7.34 -15.49
N ASN A 136 -16.67 8.65 -15.52
CA ASN A 136 -17.97 9.23 -15.84
C ASN A 136 -18.23 9.20 -17.36
N MET A 137 -18.34 7.98 -17.90
CA MET A 137 -18.45 7.66 -19.33
C MET A 137 -19.52 8.49 -20.06
N GLY A 138 -19.09 9.54 -20.74
CA GLY A 138 -19.94 10.49 -21.47
C GLY A 138 -19.95 10.28 -22.97
N GLY A 139 -20.16 11.37 -23.72
CA GLY A 139 -20.22 11.39 -25.18
C GLY A 139 -18.87 11.37 -25.88
N PHE A 140 -17.91 10.59 -25.40
CA PHE A 140 -16.59 10.39 -26.04
C PHE A 140 -16.38 8.90 -26.33
N ASP A 141 -15.46 8.56 -27.23
CA ASP A 141 -15.12 7.16 -27.52
C ASP A 141 -14.49 6.48 -26.30
N TRP A 142 -15.00 5.32 -25.88
CA TRP A 142 -14.45 4.59 -24.74
C TRP A 142 -14.55 3.07 -24.92
N THR A 143 -13.72 2.34 -24.16
CA THR A 143 -13.82 0.88 -24.03
C THR A 143 -13.84 0.50 -22.56
N VAL A 144 -14.73 -0.39 -22.17
CA VAL A 144 -14.70 -1.08 -20.88
C VAL A 144 -14.52 -2.57 -21.12
N GLU A 145 -13.60 -3.21 -20.42
CA GLU A 145 -13.42 -4.66 -20.48
C GLU A 145 -13.04 -5.27 -19.14
N PHE A 146 -13.28 -6.58 -19.03
CA PHE A 146 -12.97 -7.36 -17.84
C PHE A 146 -13.07 -8.87 -18.11
N TRP A 147 -12.42 -9.65 -17.27
CA TRP A 147 -12.67 -11.07 -17.10
C TRP A 147 -13.74 -11.29 -16.03
N TYR A 148 -14.70 -12.17 -16.32
CA TYR A 148 -15.72 -12.55 -15.34
C TYR A 148 -15.98 -14.05 -15.35
N LYS A 149 -16.04 -14.63 -14.16
CA LYS A 149 -16.39 -16.03 -13.91
C LYS A 149 -17.68 -16.09 -13.10
N PRO A 150 -18.83 -16.44 -13.72
CA PRO A 150 -20.08 -16.60 -13.00
C PRO A 150 -20.02 -17.85 -12.11
N VAL A 151 -20.15 -17.68 -10.80
CA VAL A 151 -20.05 -18.79 -9.82
C VAL A 151 -21.36 -19.11 -9.12
N LYS A 152 -22.34 -18.19 -9.14
CA LYS A 152 -23.68 -18.39 -8.57
C LYS A 152 -24.74 -18.07 -9.62
N ASN A 153 -25.83 -18.84 -9.62
CA ASN A 153 -27.00 -18.56 -10.44
C ASN A 153 -28.05 -17.85 -9.58
N THR A 154 -28.55 -16.72 -10.07
CA THR A 154 -29.59 -15.90 -9.43
C THR A 154 -30.50 -15.32 -10.50
N ASN A 155 -31.79 -15.17 -10.19
CA ASN A 155 -32.77 -14.51 -11.05
C ASN A 155 -32.75 -12.98 -10.87
N GLU A 156 -31.88 -12.47 -10.02
CA GLU A 156 -31.68 -11.04 -9.81
C GLU A 156 -30.60 -10.48 -10.73
N ALA A 157 -30.68 -9.17 -10.98
CA ALA A 157 -29.63 -8.45 -11.68
C ALA A 157 -28.36 -8.38 -10.82
N GLY A 158 -27.19 -8.42 -11.45
CA GLY A 158 -25.88 -8.32 -10.77
C GLY A 158 -25.09 -7.12 -11.26
N THR A 159 -24.70 -6.22 -10.37
CA THR A 159 -24.03 -4.96 -10.73
C THR A 159 -22.55 -5.19 -11.00
N VAL A 160 -22.05 -4.90 -12.20
CA VAL A 160 -20.60 -4.92 -12.48
C VAL A 160 -19.96 -3.70 -11.84
N PHE A 161 -20.42 -2.51 -12.24
CA PHE A 161 -20.05 -1.24 -11.61
C PHE A 161 -21.20 -0.23 -11.69
N GLU A 162 -21.12 0.78 -10.84
CA GLU A 162 -22.01 1.95 -10.86
C GLU A 162 -21.24 3.20 -10.45
N ILE A 163 -21.39 4.28 -11.22
CA ILE A 163 -21.07 5.64 -10.79
C ILE A 163 -22.38 6.37 -10.52
N GLY A 164 -22.45 7.08 -9.39
CA GLY A 164 -23.64 7.86 -9.03
C GLY A 164 -23.29 9.27 -8.58
N GLU A 165 -24.21 10.21 -8.82
CA GLU A 165 -24.13 11.57 -8.28
C GLU A 165 -24.28 11.57 -6.74
N GLY A 166 -24.92 10.54 -6.17
CA GLY A 166 -25.09 10.37 -4.73
C GLY A 166 -26.05 11.38 -4.10
N PRO A 167 -26.35 11.28 -2.80
CA PRO A 167 -25.71 10.42 -1.79
C PRO A 167 -25.90 8.91 -2.02
N ILE A 168 -24.96 8.12 -1.49
CA ILE A 168 -25.09 6.65 -1.41
C ILE A 168 -26.38 6.33 -0.66
N GLY A 169 -27.15 5.35 -1.14
CA GLY A 169 -28.43 4.97 -0.55
C GLY A 169 -29.61 5.83 -0.98
N GLU A 170 -29.41 6.80 -1.87
CA GLU A 170 -30.49 7.61 -2.44
C GLU A 170 -30.64 7.40 -3.94
N LYS A 171 -31.87 7.61 -4.44
CA LYS A 171 -32.17 7.50 -5.87
C LYS A 171 -31.68 8.76 -6.58
N THR A 172 -30.51 8.67 -7.19
CA THR A 172 -29.88 9.76 -7.95
C THR A 172 -29.57 9.29 -9.38
N PRO A 173 -29.23 10.20 -10.31
CA PRO A 173 -28.70 9.81 -11.61
C PRO A 173 -27.45 8.94 -11.47
N VAL A 174 -27.40 7.84 -12.21
CA VAL A 174 -26.28 6.88 -12.22
C VAL A 174 -25.90 6.49 -13.63
N THR A 175 -24.65 6.09 -13.82
CA THR A 175 -24.23 5.27 -14.95
C THR A 175 -23.79 3.90 -14.44
N SER A 176 -24.43 2.83 -14.90
CA SER A 176 -24.17 1.48 -14.38
C SER A 176 -24.16 0.44 -15.47
N LEU A 177 -23.28 -0.56 -15.33
CA LEU A 177 -23.33 -1.80 -16.10
C LEU A 177 -23.71 -2.95 -15.17
N SER A 178 -24.69 -3.76 -15.57
CA SER A 178 -25.17 -4.90 -14.78
C SER A 178 -25.47 -6.10 -15.67
N ILE A 179 -25.51 -7.31 -15.12
CA ILE A 179 -26.03 -8.50 -15.79
C ILE A 179 -27.52 -8.60 -15.49
N SER A 180 -28.35 -8.91 -16.49
CA SER A 180 -29.79 -9.08 -16.30
C SER A 180 -30.15 -10.28 -15.42
N GLY A 181 -31.33 -10.27 -14.82
CA GLY A 181 -31.83 -11.36 -13.98
C GLY A 181 -32.04 -12.67 -14.77
N ASP A 182 -32.52 -12.55 -16.01
CA ASP A 182 -32.73 -13.68 -16.93
C ASP A 182 -31.44 -14.17 -17.62
N LYS A 183 -30.30 -13.51 -17.37
CA LYS A 183 -28.99 -13.83 -17.94
C LYS A 183 -29.00 -13.88 -19.47
N LYS A 184 -29.72 -12.97 -20.13
CA LYS A 184 -29.75 -12.82 -21.60
C LYS A 184 -29.11 -11.54 -22.10
N ALA A 185 -28.72 -10.64 -21.20
CA ALA A 185 -28.13 -9.36 -21.58
C ALA A 185 -27.29 -8.76 -20.44
N PHE A 186 -26.40 -7.85 -20.82
CA PHE A 186 -26.00 -6.77 -19.93
C PHE A 186 -27.02 -5.63 -19.99
N ILE A 187 -27.14 -4.90 -18.90
CA ILE A 187 -28.02 -3.74 -18.73
C ILE A 187 -27.12 -2.53 -18.53
N LEU A 188 -27.17 -1.59 -19.45
CA LEU A 188 -26.53 -0.29 -19.33
C LEU A 188 -27.57 0.76 -18.95
N ARG A 189 -27.35 1.45 -17.83
CA ARG A 189 -28.12 2.63 -17.43
C ARG A 189 -27.24 3.87 -17.52
N ASN A 190 -27.80 4.97 -17.99
CA ASN A 190 -27.14 6.28 -18.04
C ASN A 190 -28.17 7.37 -17.72
N GLY A 191 -28.13 7.89 -16.49
CA GLY A 191 -29.12 8.80 -15.92
C GLY A 191 -30.21 8.11 -15.10
N GLN A 192 -31.12 8.92 -14.54
CA GLN A 192 -32.15 8.45 -13.60
C GLN A 192 -33.42 7.96 -14.31
N THR A 193 -33.90 8.72 -15.29
CA THR A 193 -35.22 8.52 -15.94
C THR A 193 -35.12 7.80 -17.28
N ALA A 194 -33.94 7.76 -17.89
CA ALA A 194 -33.74 7.07 -19.15
C ALA A 194 -33.98 5.55 -18.98
N PRO A 195 -34.71 4.91 -19.89
CA PRO A 195 -34.86 3.46 -19.88
C PRO A 195 -33.47 2.81 -20.06
N PRO A 196 -33.18 1.73 -19.31
CA PRO A 196 -31.92 1.04 -19.49
C PRO A 196 -31.83 0.38 -20.88
N VAL A 197 -30.63 0.33 -21.45
CA VAL A 197 -30.34 -0.34 -22.71
C VAL A 197 -29.91 -1.77 -22.43
N LEU A 198 -30.60 -2.73 -23.05
CA LEU A 198 -30.20 -4.13 -23.02
C LEU A 198 -29.17 -4.39 -24.10
N ILE A 199 -28.01 -4.92 -23.72
CA ILE A 199 -26.93 -5.36 -24.60
C ILE A 199 -27.03 -6.90 -24.68
N PRO A 200 -27.57 -7.48 -25.76
CA PRO A 200 -27.80 -8.92 -25.84
C PRO A 200 -26.48 -9.70 -25.71
N THR A 201 -26.51 -10.76 -24.90
CA THR A 201 -25.38 -11.66 -24.66
C THR A 201 -25.92 -13.07 -24.47
N LYS A 202 -25.38 -14.06 -25.20
CA LYS A 202 -25.83 -15.45 -25.06
C LYS A 202 -25.70 -15.93 -23.62
N SER A 203 -26.78 -16.52 -23.13
CA SER A 203 -26.90 -17.03 -21.76
C SER A 203 -25.77 -17.94 -21.31
N ARG A 204 -25.20 -18.76 -22.21
CA ARG A 204 -24.06 -19.62 -21.89
C ARG A 204 -22.83 -18.90 -21.33
N TYR A 205 -22.68 -17.60 -21.59
CA TYR A 205 -21.58 -16.79 -21.06
C TYR A 205 -21.90 -16.23 -19.67
N LEU A 206 -23.18 -15.97 -19.39
CA LEU A 206 -23.63 -15.27 -18.18
C LEU A 206 -24.11 -16.20 -17.06
N PHE A 207 -24.50 -17.43 -17.39
CA PHE A 207 -24.87 -18.45 -16.42
C PHE A 207 -23.63 -19.09 -15.79
N GLY A 208 -23.70 -19.33 -14.48
CA GLY A 208 -22.73 -20.17 -13.79
C GLY A 208 -22.89 -21.62 -14.23
N ALA A 209 -21.97 -22.07 -15.08
CA ALA A 209 -21.81 -23.49 -15.41
C ALA A 209 -21.09 -24.23 -14.26
N SER A 210 -21.16 -25.56 -14.26
CA SER A 210 -20.35 -26.41 -13.38
C SER A 210 -19.47 -27.33 -14.25
N PRO A 211 -18.14 -27.15 -14.27
CA PRO A 211 -17.38 -26.10 -13.57
C PRO A 211 -17.57 -24.71 -14.22
N ALA A 212 -17.48 -23.65 -13.41
CA ALA A 212 -17.56 -22.28 -13.90
C ALA A 212 -16.31 -21.92 -14.72
N THR A 213 -16.49 -21.22 -15.84
CA THR A 213 -15.41 -20.81 -16.75
C THR A 213 -15.26 -19.30 -16.80
N TRP A 214 -14.04 -18.84 -17.05
CA TRP A 214 -13.75 -17.44 -17.31
C TRP A 214 -14.16 -17.05 -18.72
N HIS A 215 -14.83 -15.90 -18.85
CA HIS A 215 -15.10 -15.24 -20.13
C HIS A 215 -14.59 -13.81 -20.09
N HIS A 216 -14.10 -13.33 -21.22
CA HIS A 216 -13.68 -11.95 -21.40
C HIS A 216 -14.79 -11.14 -22.06
N TYR A 217 -15.12 -9.99 -21.48
CA TYR A 217 -16.16 -9.10 -21.97
C TYR A 217 -15.55 -7.76 -22.34
N ALA A 218 -15.93 -7.22 -23.50
CA ALA A 218 -15.58 -5.85 -23.87
C ALA A 218 -16.78 -5.09 -24.44
N PHE A 219 -16.87 -3.81 -24.11
CA PHE A 219 -17.90 -2.88 -24.57
C PHE A 219 -17.20 -1.67 -25.17
N VAL A 220 -17.29 -1.53 -26.48
CA VAL A 220 -16.63 -0.44 -27.22
C VAL A 220 -17.69 0.55 -27.67
N TYR A 221 -17.66 1.76 -27.13
CA TYR A 221 -18.56 2.84 -27.52
C TYR A 221 -17.94 3.76 -28.57
N ARG A 222 -18.71 4.03 -29.61
CA ARG A 222 -18.41 5.03 -30.63
C ARG A 222 -19.38 6.19 -30.50
N SER A 223 -18.87 7.29 -29.95
CA SER A 223 -19.64 8.51 -29.69
C SER A 223 -20.28 9.09 -30.95
N GLY A 224 -19.54 9.13 -32.07
CA GLY A 224 -20.03 9.70 -33.33
C GLY A 224 -21.22 8.97 -33.97
N SER A 225 -21.51 7.73 -33.55
CA SER A 225 -22.68 6.96 -34.02
C SER A 225 -23.60 6.51 -32.89
N ASN A 226 -23.33 6.91 -31.65
CA ASN A 226 -24.05 6.44 -30.45
C ASN A 226 -24.18 4.91 -30.40
N GLU A 227 -23.12 4.17 -30.77
CA GLU A 227 -23.16 2.70 -30.85
C GLU A 227 -22.21 2.07 -29.84
N ILE A 228 -22.68 1.05 -29.12
CA ILE A 228 -21.84 0.12 -28.37
C ILE A 228 -21.71 -1.18 -29.17
N THR A 229 -20.49 -1.58 -29.48
CA THR A 229 -20.18 -2.94 -29.94
C THR A 229 -19.72 -3.79 -28.76
N HIS A 230 -20.42 -4.91 -28.52
CA HIS A 230 -20.11 -5.85 -27.45
C HIS A 230 -19.35 -7.06 -27.98
N TYR A 231 -18.28 -7.44 -27.30
CA TYR A 231 -17.47 -8.62 -27.59
C TYR A 231 -17.47 -9.57 -26.40
N VAL A 232 -17.50 -10.86 -26.69
CA VAL A 232 -17.24 -11.95 -25.74
C VAL A 232 -16.14 -12.83 -26.29
N ASP A 233 -15.12 -13.11 -25.48
CA ASP A 233 -13.96 -13.93 -25.84
C ASP A 233 -13.28 -13.50 -27.16
N GLY A 234 -13.16 -12.18 -27.37
CA GLY A 234 -12.56 -11.58 -28.57
C GLY A 234 -13.47 -11.59 -29.81
N LYS A 235 -14.69 -12.12 -29.71
CA LYS A 235 -15.65 -12.21 -30.82
C LYS A 235 -16.82 -11.24 -30.63
N LYS A 236 -17.21 -10.54 -31.70
CA LYS A 236 -18.38 -9.64 -31.68
C LYS A 236 -19.62 -10.48 -31.36
N GLU A 237 -20.34 -10.10 -30.31
CA GLU A 237 -21.54 -10.78 -29.83
C GLU A 237 -22.80 -10.00 -30.19
N SER A 238 -22.80 -8.67 -30.02
CA SER A 238 -23.93 -7.79 -30.35
C SER A 238 -23.50 -6.34 -30.58
N ASN A 239 -24.43 -5.51 -31.06
CA ASN A 239 -24.30 -4.06 -31.07
C ASN A 239 -25.64 -3.41 -30.74
N VAL A 240 -25.60 -2.27 -30.06
CA VAL A 240 -26.80 -1.51 -29.65
C VAL A 240 -26.55 -0.02 -29.79
N HIS A 241 -27.61 0.76 -29.95
CA HIS A 241 -27.52 2.21 -29.97
C HIS A 241 -27.93 2.80 -28.63
N VAL A 242 -27.12 3.71 -28.12
CA VAL A 242 -27.36 4.45 -26.88
C VAL A 242 -26.63 5.78 -26.93
N GLN A 243 -27.34 6.85 -26.59
CA GLN A 243 -26.70 8.15 -26.40
C GLN A 243 -26.17 8.23 -24.97
N MET A 244 -24.86 8.39 -24.81
CA MET A 244 -24.22 8.52 -23.50
C MET A 244 -24.07 10.00 -23.12
N LYS A 245 -24.44 10.32 -21.88
CA LYS A 245 -24.24 11.63 -21.25
C LYS A 245 -23.49 11.46 -19.93
N ALA A 246 -22.45 12.25 -19.71
CA ALA A 246 -21.76 12.27 -18.42
C ALA A 246 -22.71 12.77 -17.33
N LEU A 247 -22.62 12.18 -16.14
CA LEU A 247 -23.26 12.68 -14.93
C LEU A 247 -22.75 14.08 -14.58
N GLN A 248 -23.55 14.85 -13.86
CA GLN A 248 -23.08 16.13 -13.33
C GLN A 248 -22.06 15.90 -12.22
N HIS A 249 -21.15 16.88 -12.07
CA HIS A 249 -20.29 16.92 -10.90
C HIS A 249 -21.15 16.90 -9.63
N SER A 250 -20.76 16.07 -8.65
CA SER A 250 -21.39 16.05 -7.34
C SER A 250 -20.37 15.78 -6.23
N GLU A 251 -20.49 16.54 -5.15
CA GLU A 251 -19.71 16.39 -3.90
C GLU A 251 -20.02 15.09 -3.13
N ASN A 252 -21.11 14.42 -3.49
CA ASN A 252 -21.53 13.14 -2.90
C ASN A 252 -21.30 11.95 -3.83
N ALA A 253 -20.60 12.17 -4.94
CA ALA A 253 -20.39 11.15 -5.95
C ALA A 253 -19.63 9.93 -5.43
N TYR A 254 -19.94 8.77 -5.99
CA TYR A 254 -19.28 7.50 -5.70
C TYR A 254 -19.11 6.67 -6.96
N PHE A 255 -18.16 5.75 -6.92
CA PHE A 255 -18.04 4.66 -7.88
C PHE A 255 -17.90 3.34 -7.11
N SER A 256 -18.73 2.36 -7.42
CA SER A 256 -18.76 1.05 -6.77
C SER A 256 -18.62 -0.07 -7.78
N ILE A 257 -17.99 -1.17 -7.35
CA ILE A 257 -17.90 -2.43 -8.11
C ILE A 257 -18.69 -3.51 -7.36
N GLY A 258 -19.34 -4.38 -8.12
CA GLY A 258 -20.01 -5.58 -7.61
C GLY A 258 -21.37 -5.35 -6.98
N ARG A 259 -21.72 -4.12 -6.61
CA ARG A 259 -23.01 -3.72 -6.00
C ARG A 259 -23.36 -2.29 -6.41
N ASN A 260 -24.66 -1.97 -6.40
CA ASN A 260 -25.13 -0.60 -6.61
C ASN A 260 -24.98 0.26 -5.34
N GLY A 261 -25.29 1.55 -5.42
CA GLY A 261 -25.21 2.50 -4.30
C GLY A 261 -26.17 2.24 -3.14
N PHE A 262 -27.02 1.20 -3.23
CA PHE A 262 -27.83 0.70 -2.11
C PHE A 262 -27.24 -0.57 -1.48
N TRP A 263 -26.06 -0.98 -1.92
CA TRP A 263 -25.39 -2.26 -1.58
C TRP A 263 -26.19 -3.51 -1.96
N LYS A 264 -27.10 -3.38 -2.93
CA LYS A 264 -27.93 -4.45 -3.47
C LYS A 264 -27.36 -4.96 -4.80
N ASN A 265 -28.02 -5.97 -5.36
CA ASN A 265 -27.72 -6.55 -6.67
C ASN A 265 -26.25 -7.02 -6.80
N PRO A 266 -25.80 -7.93 -5.92
CA PRO A 266 -24.43 -8.44 -5.98
C PRO A 266 -24.14 -9.11 -7.33
N LEU A 267 -22.99 -8.82 -7.92
CA LEU A 267 -22.51 -9.59 -9.06
C LEU A 267 -22.25 -11.05 -8.61
N PRO A 268 -22.92 -12.05 -9.21
CA PRO A 268 -22.89 -13.42 -8.70
C PRO A 268 -21.68 -14.20 -9.23
N GLY A 269 -20.48 -13.63 -9.11
CA GLY A 269 -19.25 -14.21 -9.64
C GLY A 269 -17.98 -13.52 -9.16
N ILE A 270 -16.91 -13.78 -9.90
CA ILE A 270 -15.56 -13.27 -9.62
C ILE A 270 -15.15 -12.41 -10.83
N LEU A 271 -14.65 -11.22 -10.55
CA LEU A 271 -14.21 -10.22 -11.54
C LEU A 271 -12.69 -10.09 -11.50
N ASP A 272 -12.07 -9.99 -12.66
CA ASP A 272 -10.63 -9.83 -12.80
C ASP A 272 -10.31 -8.85 -13.94
N GLU A 273 -9.20 -8.12 -13.83
CA GLU A 273 -8.72 -7.12 -14.81
C GLU A 273 -9.81 -6.14 -15.27
N LEU A 274 -10.43 -5.38 -14.36
CA LEU A 274 -11.42 -4.37 -14.76
C LEU A 274 -10.73 -3.13 -15.32
N GLU A 275 -10.96 -2.87 -16.61
CA GLU A 275 -10.26 -1.82 -17.35
C GLU A 275 -11.22 -0.84 -18.02
N PHE A 276 -10.84 0.44 -18.00
CA PHE A 276 -11.51 1.53 -18.69
C PHE A 276 -10.51 2.25 -19.59
N TYR A 277 -10.92 2.57 -20.82
CA TYR A 277 -10.07 3.23 -21.82
C TYR A 277 -10.76 4.45 -22.42
N ASN A 278 -9.96 5.49 -22.64
CA ASN A 278 -10.31 6.61 -23.49
C ASN A 278 -9.93 6.25 -24.93
N GLY A 279 -10.92 5.95 -25.75
CA GLY A 279 -10.78 5.47 -27.12
C GLY A 279 -11.34 4.07 -27.35
N ARG A 280 -11.32 3.66 -28.62
CA ARG A 280 -11.81 2.35 -29.09
C ARG A 280 -10.64 1.37 -29.18
N LYS A 281 -10.46 0.52 -28.15
CA LYS A 281 -9.40 -0.49 -28.10
C LYS A 281 -9.55 -1.54 -29.21
N TYR A 282 -10.80 -1.85 -29.58
CA TYR A 282 -11.11 -2.84 -30.59
C TYR A 282 -12.06 -2.29 -31.67
N THR A 283 -11.76 -2.61 -32.92
CA THR A 283 -12.62 -2.33 -34.09
C THR A 283 -13.01 -3.60 -34.84
N LYS A 284 -12.44 -4.75 -34.45
CA LYS A 284 -12.60 -6.07 -35.06
C LYS A 284 -12.32 -7.15 -34.00
N HIS A 285 -12.46 -8.42 -34.39
CA HIS A 285 -12.07 -9.54 -33.54
C HIS A 285 -10.61 -9.44 -33.07
N PHE A 286 -10.35 -9.85 -31.84
CA PHE A 286 -9.02 -9.74 -31.22
C PHE A 286 -8.65 -11.03 -30.49
N LYS A 287 -7.34 -11.19 -30.23
CA LYS A 287 -6.81 -12.25 -29.38
C LYS A 287 -6.88 -11.79 -27.93
N LEU A 288 -7.26 -12.72 -27.06
CA LEU A 288 -7.39 -12.44 -25.64
C LEU A 288 -6.04 -12.08 -25.02
N PRO A 289 -6.02 -11.12 -24.06
CA PRO A 289 -4.86 -10.89 -23.21
C PRO A 289 -4.40 -12.21 -22.58
N LYS A 290 -3.09 -12.43 -22.54
CA LYS A 290 -2.49 -13.60 -21.90
C LYS A 290 -1.86 -13.17 -20.58
N GLU A 291 -1.71 -14.12 -19.67
CA GLU A 291 -0.85 -13.96 -18.49
C GLU A 291 0.52 -13.48 -18.97
N ALA A 292 1.02 -12.40 -18.34
CA ALA A 292 2.42 -12.05 -18.48
C ALA A 292 3.25 -13.21 -17.95
N ASP A 293 4.33 -13.56 -18.65
CA ASP A 293 5.23 -14.60 -18.19
C ASP A 293 5.75 -14.17 -16.82
N ASN A 294 5.51 -14.99 -15.79
CA ASN A 294 6.04 -14.74 -14.47
C ASN A 294 7.55 -14.82 -14.61
N GLY A 295 8.21 -13.65 -14.70
CA GLY A 295 9.63 -13.53 -14.98
C GLY A 295 10.47 -14.55 -14.22
N VAL A 296 11.58 -14.97 -14.83
CA VAL A 296 12.49 -15.97 -14.28
C VAL A 296 12.77 -15.63 -12.82
N LYS A 297 12.45 -16.55 -11.91
CA LYS A 297 12.85 -16.43 -10.49
C LYS A 297 14.36 -16.48 -10.44
N GLU A 298 15.00 -15.33 -10.35
CA GLU A 298 16.44 -15.27 -10.15
C GLU A 298 16.80 -15.93 -8.82
N GLN A 299 17.88 -16.72 -8.83
CA GLN A 299 18.39 -17.35 -7.64
C GLN A 299 19.01 -16.28 -6.74
N LEU A 300 18.37 -15.99 -5.60
CA LEU A 300 18.85 -15.00 -4.66
C LEU A 300 20.28 -15.32 -4.18
N LYS A 301 21.12 -14.29 -4.09
CA LYS A 301 22.52 -14.34 -3.66
C LYS A 301 22.66 -14.97 -2.28
N LYS A 302 23.19 -16.18 -2.25
CA LYS A 302 23.38 -16.93 -1.01
C LYS A 302 24.68 -16.56 -0.30
N GLY A 303 24.56 -16.26 0.99
CA GLY A 303 25.64 -16.07 1.94
C GLY A 303 26.11 -17.36 2.61
N LEU A 304 27.01 -17.22 3.60
CA LEU A 304 27.45 -18.35 4.42
C LEU A 304 26.31 -18.89 5.29
N PRO A 305 26.22 -20.20 5.57
CA PRO A 305 25.22 -20.72 6.51
C PRO A 305 25.31 -20.02 7.89
N LEU A 306 24.17 -19.78 8.53
CA LEU A 306 24.12 -19.23 9.89
C LEU A 306 24.89 -20.14 10.87
N LEU A 307 25.82 -19.57 11.63
CA LEU A 307 26.57 -20.29 12.67
C LEU A 307 25.79 -20.43 13.98
N PHE A 308 25.01 -19.41 14.36
CA PHE A 308 24.36 -19.33 15.68
C PHE A 308 22.83 -19.45 15.58
N ALA A 309 22.34 -20.32 14.69
CA ALA A 309 20.92 -20.65 14.70
C ALA A 309 20.56 -21.30 16.05
N GLN A 310 19.52 -20.77 16.72
CA GLN A 310 19.13 -21.15 18.09
C GLN A 310 18.82 -22.66 18.27
N SER A 311 18.67 -23.42 17.19
CA SER A 311 18.36 -24.86 17.22
C SER A 311 19.52 -25.78 17.62
N LYS A 312 20.70 -25.25 17.94
CA LYS A 312 21.83 -26.06 18.43
C LYS A 312 22.41 -25.50 19.73
N SER A 313 21.90 -25.97 20.86
CA SER A 313 22.69 -26.06 22.10
C SER A 313 23.79 -27.11 21.86
N SER A 314 24.87 -26.70 21.22
CA SER A 314 26.03 -27.54 20.97
C SER A 314 27.07 -27.24 22.05
N THR A 315 27.45 -28.25 22.82
CA THR A 315 28.64 -28.21 23.69
C THR A 315 29.95 -28.37 22.91
N SER A 316 29.89 -28.61 21.60
CA SER A 316 31.08 -28.67 20.75
C SER A 316 31.64 -27.27 20.46
N PRO A 317 32.97 -27.07 20.41
CA PRO A 317 33.58 -25.80 20.07
C PRO A 317 33.04 -25.22 18.76
N ILE A 318 32.72 -23.92 18.77
CA ILE A 318 32.19 -23.21 17.61
C ILE A 318 33.30 -23.07 16.57
N GLN A 319 33.11 -23.63 15.38
CA GLN A 319 34.07 -23.56 14.28
C GLN A 319 33.93 -22.21 13.54
N LEU A 320 34.73 -21.23 13.96
CA LEU A 320 34.72 -19.88 13.38
C LEU A 320 35.30 -19.82 11.97
N GLY A 321 36.33 -20.64 11.69
CA GLY A 321 37.04 -20.64 10.41
C GLY A 321 37.60 -19.25 10.07
N MET A 322 37.43 -18.82 8.81
CA MET A 322 37.89 -17.52 8.31
C MET A 322 36.82 -16.41 8.40
N ARG A 323 35.74 -16.62 9.17
CA ARG A 323 34.67 -15.63 9.30
C ARG A 323 35.14 -14.46 10.16
N LYS A 324 34.77 -13.24 9.74
CA LYS A 324 34.86 -12.07 10.58
C LYS A 324 33.76 -12.14 11.63
N HIS A 325 34.10 -11.86 12.89
CA HIS A 325 33.16 -11.84 14.00
C HIS A 325 33.30 -10.53 14.78
N VAL A 326 32.16 -10.00 15.22
CA VAL A 326 32.11 -8.84 16.13
C VAL A 326 31.74 -9.33 17.53
N PHE A 327 32.38 -8.74 18.55
CA PHE A 327 32.13 -9.04 19.96
C PHE A 327 30.90 -8.28 20.47
N ILE A 328 29.71 -8.82 20.17
CA ILE A 328 28.40 -8.16 20.39
C ILE A 328 27.55 -8.86 21.46
N ASP A 329 28.00 -10.01 21.94
CA ASP A 329 27.32 -10.89 22.90
C ASP A 329 28.31 -11.92 23.47
N ASP A 330 27.78 -12.78 24.34
CA ASP A 330 28.45 -13.85 25.07
C ASP A 330 28.60 -15.15 24.26
N ALA A 331 28.25 -15.18 22.97
CA ALA A 331 28.26 -16.41 22.19
C ALA A 331 29.65 -17.07 22.05
N PHE A 332 30.73 -16.32 22.29
CA PHE A 332 32.12 -16.81 22.28
C PHE A 332 32.70 -17.08 23.66
N LEU A 333 31.93 -16.83 24.72
CA LEU A 333 32.39 -16.96 26.08
C LEU A 333 31.89 -18.26 26.67
N ASP A 334 32.81 -19.09 27.13
CA ASP A 334 32.49 -20.29 27.93
C ASP A 334 31.97 -19.89 29.33
N LYS A 335 32.56 -18.84 29.90
CA LYS A 335 32.19 -18.29 31.20
C LYS A 335 32.33 -16.77 31.22
N MET A 336 31.43 -16.11 31.95
CA MET A 336 31.54 -14.70 32.33
C MET A 336 31.61 -14.62 33.86
N ASP A 337 32.72 -14.11 34.39
CA ASP A 337 32.89 -13.96 35.84
C ASP A 337 31.96 -12.87 36.41
N PRO A 338 31.56 -12.97 37.69
CA PRO A 338 30.80 -11.92 38.36
C PRO A 338 31.49 -10.56 38.26
N GLY A 339 30.73 -9.52 37.89
CA GLY A 339 31.25 -8.15 37.71
C GLY A 339 31.73 -7.83 36.29
N VAL A 340 31.82 -8.81 35.40
CA VAL A 340 32.07 -8.58 33.96
C VAL A 340 30.75 -8.30 33.26
N SER A 341 30.73 -7.28 32.39
CA SER A 341 29.55 -6.94 31.58
C SER A 341 29.93 -6.43 30.20
N PHE A 342 29.04 -6.66 29.23
CA PHE A 342 29.16 -6.06 27.91
C PHE A 342 28.72 -4.59 27.98
N THR A 343 29.63 -3.70 27.62
CA THR A 343 29.38 -2.25 27.59
C THR A 343 29.41 -1.76 26.15
N VAL A 344 28.33 -1.12 25.73
CA VAL A 344 28.24 -0.46 24.43
C VAL A 344 29.09 0.81 24.47
N ASN A 345 29.88 1.07 23.42
CA ASN A 345 30.59 2.33 23.25
C ASN A 345 29.71 3.31 22.47
N PRO A 346 29.22 4.41 23.08
CA PRO A 346 28.46 5.42 22.37
C PRO A 346 29.30 6.09 21.27
N PRO A 347 28.69 6.58 20.18
CA PRO A 347 29.39 7.32 19.15
C PRO A 347 29.92 8.64 19.74
N LYS A 348 31.06 9.10 19.20
CA LYS A 348 31.59 10.42 19.53
C LYS A 348 30.91 11.46 18.65
N GLN A 349 30.46 12.55 19.26
CA GLN A 349 30.00 13.70 18.49
C GLN A 349 31.20 14.27 17.71
N MET A 350 31.05 14.37 16.40
CA MET A 350 32.04 14.94 15.49
C MET A 350 31.57 16.34 15.02
N GLU A 351 31.96 16.75 13.82
CA GLU A 351 31.56 18.02 13.22
C GLU A 351 30.11 18.04 12.71
N ARG A 352 29.56 19.24 12.55
CA ARG A 352 28.21 19.48 12.02
C ARG A 352 28.25 19.45 10.50
N VAL A 353 27.63 18.45 9.89
CA VAL A 353 27.65 18.22 8.43
C VAL A 353 26.52 18.87 7.65
N ILE A 354 25.41 19.22 8.33
CA ILE A 354 24.30 19.99 7.75
C ILE A 354 23.93 21.09 8.75
N SER A 355 23.90 22.33 8.27
CA SER A 355 23.50 23.52 9.02
C SER A 355 22.43 24.31 8.25
N ASP A 356 21.86 25.35 8.88
CA ASP A 356 20.95 26.31 8.23
C ASP A 356 19.79 25.69 7.44
N ILE A 357 19.22 24.63 7.98
CA ILE A 357 18.09 23.92 7.37
C ILE A 357 16.90 24.88 7.25
N LYS A 358 16.51 25.19 6.00
CA LYS A 358 15.32 25.96 5.67
C LYS A 358 14.18 25.05 5.24
N GLY A 359 12.96 25.41 5.63
CA GLY A 359 11.74 24.67 5.28
C GLY A 359 11.62 23.34 6.00
N THR A 360 10.92 22.40 5.37
CA THR A 360 10.62 21.10 5.98
C THR A 360 11.83 20.16 5.94
N PHE A 361 12.23 19.67 7.11
CA PHE A 361 13.23 18.63 7.27
C PHE A 361 12.77 17.68 8.37
N ARG A 362 11.94 16.71 7.97
CA ARG A 362 11.16 15.89 8.90
C ARG A 362 11.31 14.40 8.62
N LYS A 363 10.85 13.60 9.58
CA LYS A 363 10.78 12.13 9.52
C LYS A 363 12.16 11.48 9.50
N HIS A 364 12.39 10.51 8.63
CA HIS A 364 13.53 9.61 8.71
C HIS A 364 14.62 10.03 7.74
N LEU A 365 15.79 10.30 8.31
CA LEU A 365 17.03 10.45 7.58
C LEU A 365 17.63 9.06 7.36
N THR A 366 18.10 8.82 6.14
CA THR A 366 18.79 7.59 5.76
C THR A 366 20.09 7.94 5.05
N VAL A 367 21.17 7.24 5.41
CA VAL A 367 22.49 7.41 4.81
C VAL A 367 22.82 6.13 4.04
N LEU A 368 23.34 6.28 2.82
CA LEU A 368 23.77 5.17 1.97
C LEU A 368 25.08 5.57 1.28
N GLU A 369 26.08 4.71 1.33
CA GLU A 369 27.26 4.80 0.46
C GLU A 369 26.94 4.08 -0.85
N ASP A 370 27.11 4.77 -1.98
CA ASP A 370 26.86 4.18 -3.30
C ASP A 370 28.05 3.37 -3.81
N GLN A 371 27.89 2.74 -4.98
CA GLN A 371 28.93 1.89 -5.57
C GLN A 371 30.19 2.65 -6.02
N GLU A 372 30.10 3.98 -6.13
CA GLU A 372 31.20 4.88 -6.49
C GLU A 372 31.89 5.48 -5.24
N GLY A 373 31.39 5.16 -4.04
CA GLY A 373 31.89 5.68 -2.77
C GLY A 373 31.32 7.04 -2.37
N ASN A 374 30.29 7.55 -3.06
CA ASN A 374 29.61 8.77 -2.61
C ASN A 374 28.64 8.45 -1.47
N ILE A 375 28.62 9.32 -0.47
CA ILE A 375 27.71 9.26 0.68
C ILE A 375 26.47 10.08 0.36
N ARG A 376 25.31 9.41 0.35
CA ARG A 376 24.02 9.99 0.03
C ARG A 376 23.13 10.06 1.26
N ILE A 377 22.51 11.21 1.49
CA ILE A 377 21.47 11.40 2.49
C ILE A 377 20.13 11.52 1.79
N TYR A 378 19.20 10.62 2.12
CA TYR A 378 17.82 10.68 1.70
C TYR A 378 16.92 11.09 2.87
N ASN A 379 16.06 12.08 2.65
CA ASN A 379 15.08 12.50 3.65
C ASN A 379 13.82 13.10 3.00
N ALA A 380 12.71 13.05 3.73
CA ALA A 380 11.47 13.70 3.32
C ALA A 380 11.59 15.23 3.44
N VAL A 381 11.06 15.94 2.45
CA VAL A 381 10.96 17.40 2.42
C VAL A 381 9.48 17.82 2.38
N GLU A 382 9.14 18.98 1.79
CA GLU A 382 7.75 19.45 1.70
C GLU A 382 6.85 18.39 1.07
N ASP A 383 5.65 18.24 1.63
CA ASP A 383 4.63 17.26 1.23
C ASP A 383 5.13 15.81 1.19
N ASP A 384 6.16 15.51 1.97
CA ASP A 384 6.79 14.20 2.09
C ASP A 384 7.37 13.63 0.78
N TYR A 385 7.79 14.52 -0.13
CA TYR A 385 8.59 14.15 -1.30
C TYR A 385 9.98 13.70 -0.84
N LEU A 386 10.61 12.76 -1.56
CA LEU A 386 11.96 12.31 -1.19
C LEU A 386 13.01 13.17 -1.90
N ALA A 387 13.94 13.72 -1.12
CA ALA A 387 15.06 14.50 -1.62
C ALA A 387 16.40 13.83 -1.25
N MET A 388 17.45 14.17 -2.01
CA MET A 388 18.79 13.63 -1.82
C MET A 388 19.83 14.74 -1.63
N ARG A 389 20.83 14.51 -0.77
CA ARG A 389 22.11 15.24 -0.75
C ARG A 389 23.24 14.25 -0.97
N ILE A 390 24.34 14.70 -1.53
CA ILE A 390 25.50 13.85 -1.82
C ILE A 390 26.77 14.47 -1.23
N SER A 391 27.72 13.63 -0.85
CA SER A 391 29.03 14.02 -0.31
C SER A 391 30.07 12.98 -0.72
N LYS A 392 31.33 13.40 -0.90
CA LYS A 392 32.46 12.49 -1.17
C LYS A 392 33.27 12.15 0.08
N ASP A 393 33.16 12.96 1.14
CA ASP A 393 33.95 12.83 2.37
C ASP A 393 33.09 12.61 3.62
N GLY A 394 31.77 12.69 3.48
CA GLY A 394 30.82 12.52 4.58
C GLY A 394 30.72 13.74 5.49
N ILE A 395 31.39 14.83 5.14
CA ILE A 395 31.45 16.08 5.91
C ILE A 395 30.76 17.20 5.14
N HIS A 396 31.09 17.36 3.86
CA HIS A 396 30.56 18.42 3.00
C HIS A 396 29.47 17.85 2.09
N PHE A 397 28.21 18.18 2.39
CA PHE A 397 27.05 17.76 1.60
C PHE A 397 26.58 18.85 0.65
N GLU A 398 26.47 18.50 -0.63
CA GLU A 398 25.87 19.35 -1.65
C GLU A 398 24.40 18.98 -1.92
N ILE A 399 23.63 19.98 -2.36
CA ILE A 399 22.26 19.82 -2.85
C ILE A 399 22.33 19.78 -4.38
N PRO A 400 22.28 18.59 -5.01
CA PRO A 400 22.43 18.49 -6.45
C PRO A 400 21.18 19.04 -7.17
N ASN A 401 21.38 19.50 -8.41
CA ASN A 401 20.26 19.76 -9.31
C ASN A 401 20.00 18.50 -10.16
N LEU A 402 18.90 17.82 -9.89
CA LEU A 402 18.55 16.53 -10.48
C LEU A 402 17.50 16.64 -11.60
N GLY A 403 17.23 17.86 -12.09
CA GLY A 403 16.20 18.14 -13.10
C GLY A 403 14.75 17.98 -12.61
N LYS A 404 14.55 17.43 -11.41
CA LYS A 404 13.27 17.26 -10.74
C LYS A 404 13.15 18.28 -9.62
N SER A 405 12.23 19.24 -9.78
CA SER A 405 12.02 20.30 -8.80
C SER A 405 10.65 20.27 -8.15
N TYR A 406 10.59 20.60 -6.86
CA TYR A 406 9.34 20.76 -6.12
C TYR A 406 9.45 21.88 -5.10
N LYS A 407 8.50 22.82 -5.11
CA LYS A 407 8.44 23.98 -4.19
C LYS A 407 9.80 24.68 -3.97
N GLY A 408 10.55 24.91 -5.05
CA GLY A 408 11.84 25.60 -5.03
C GLY A 408 13.06 24.73 -4.71
N ARG A 409 12.89 23.43 -4.44
CA ARG A 409 14.00 22.47 -4.34
C ARG A 409 14.31 21.85 -5.70
N SER A 410 15.58 21.57 -5.97
CA SER A 410 16.07 20.94 -7.21
C SER A 410 16.56 19.49 -7.04
N ASN A 411 16.55 18.99 -5.80
CA ASN A 411 17.18 17.73 -5.42
C ASN A 411 16.16 16.62 -5.12
N ILE A 412 15.01 16.65 -5.82
CA ILE A 412 13.93 15.68 -5.64
C ILE A 412 14.27 14.40 -6.41
N VAL A 413 14.14 13.24 -5.77
CA VAL A 413 14.35 11.92 -6.39
C VAL A 413 13.05 11.15 -6.60
N ILE A 414 12.05 11.37 -5.74
CA ILE A 414 10.70 10.81 -5.88
C ILE A 414 9.68 11.96 -5.84
N PRO A 415 9.12 12.38 -7.00
CA PRO A 415 8.20 13.50 -7.11
C PRO A 415 6.74 13.11 -6.78
N GLU A 416 6.53 12.32 -5.72
CA GLU A 416 5.22 11.93 -5.22
C GLU A 416 5.24 11.75 -3.69
N ILE A 417 4.06 11.73 -3.06
CA ILE A 417 3.87 11.67 -1.60
C ILE A 417 4.14 10.25 -1.08
N ASN A 418 5.43 9.88 -1.05
CA ASN A 418 5.92 8.58 -0.58
C ASN A 418 6.09 8.51 0.95
N GLY A 419 5.81 9.60 1.65
CA GLY A 419 5.86 9.65 3.10
C GLY A 419 7.27 9.73 3.71
N GLY A 420 8.36 9.50 2.96
CA GLY A 420 9.74 9.49 3.49
C GLY A 420 9.93 8.49 4.62
N MET A 421 9.30 7.32 4.51
CA MET A 421 9.19 6.31 5.56
C MET A 421 9.98 5.03 5.25
N GLY A 422 10.73 4.93 4.16
CA GLY A 422 11.62 3.79 3.92
C GLY A 422 13.08 4.04 4.29
N ASN A 423 13.94 3.09 3.93
CA ASN A 423 15.38 3.26 3.81
C ASN A 423 15.85 2.78 2.42
N PRO A 424 16.48 3.62 1.59
CA PRO A 424 17.06 3.15 0.34
C PRO A 424 18.21 2.17 0.62
N PHE A 425 18.30 1.10 -0.16
CA PHE A 425 19.42 0.16 -0.10
C PHE A 425 19.77 -0.36 -1.49
N ILE A 426 21.02 -0.79 -1.65
CA ILE A 426 21.50 -1.45 -2.86
C ILE A 426 21.19 -2.93 -2.72
N ASP A 427 20.32 -3.44 -3.57
CA ASP A 427 19.90 -4.84 -3.57
C ASP A 427 20.90 -5.66 -4.39
N PRO A 428 21.61 -6.63 -3.79
CA PRO A 428 22.53 -7.49 -4.55
C PRO A 428 21.82 -8.42 -5.54
N ASN A 429 20.49 -8.59 -5.44
CA ASN A 429 19.70 -9.47 -6.30
C ASN A 429 18.92 -8.72 -7.38
N GLY A 430 18.84 -7.38 -7.31
CA GLY A 430 18.15 -6.61 -8.33
C GLY A 430 18.92 -6.66 -9.66
N PRO A 431 18.25 -6.67 -10.82
CA PRO A 431 18.90 -6.39 -12.08
C PRO A 431 19.37 -4.92 -12.12
N GLU A 432 20.14 -4.52 -13.14
CA GLU A 432 20.76 -3.19 -13.21
C GLU A 432 19.72 -2.06 -13.14
N GLU A 433 18.59 -2.23 -13.83
CA GLU A 433 17.49 -1.27 -13.88
C GLU A 433 16.72 -1.11 -12.56
N GLU A 434 16.92 -2.02 -11.61
CA GLU A 434 16.27 -2.00 -10.30
C GLU A 434 17.25 -2.18 -9.13
N ARG A 435 18.52 -1.82 -9.33
CA ARG A 435 19.61 -2.06 -8.36
C ARG A 435 19.35 -1.45 -6.98
N TYR A 436 18.72 -0.29 -6.93
CA TYR A 436 18.30 0.37 -5.70
C TYR A 436 16.85 0.04 -5.40
N LYS A 437 16.58 -0.28 -4.14
CA LYS A 437 15.23 -0.59 -3.65
C LYS A 437 14.89 0.35 -2.49
N TYR A 438 13.62 0.70 -2.39
CA TYR A 438 13.08 1.53 -1.33
C TYR A 438 11.64 1.10 -1.04
N LEU A 439 11.38 0.58 0.16
CA LEU A 439 10.02 0.27 0.62
C LEU A 439 9.51 1.42 1.48
N SER A 440 8.50 2.13 1.01
CA SER A 440 7.94 3.28 1.74
C SER A 440 6.44 3.38 1.57
N ASN A 441 5.85 4.25 2.38
CA ASN A 441 4.44 4.58 2.28
C ASN A 441 4.09 5.19 0.92
N TYR A 442 2.81 5.22 0.57
CA TYR A 442 2.26 6.04 -0.52
C TYR A 442 0.83 6.43 -0.14
N HIS A 443 0.56 7.73 0.00
CA HIS A 443 -0.75 8.25 0.42
C HIS A 443 -1.41 7.56 1.63
N LYS A 444 -0.64 6.93 2.55
CA LYS A 444 -1.16 6.13 3.67
C LYS A 444 -1.99 4.90 3.26
N ARG A 445 -1.89 4.47 2.00
CA ARG A 445 -2.59 3.32 1.42
C ARG A 445 -1.97 1.97 1.78
N GLY A 446 -0.65 1.96 1.99
CA GLY A 446 0.15 0.75 2.17
C GLY A 446 1.64 1.05 2.13
N VAL A 447 2.47 0.01 2.05
CA VAL A 447 3.91 0.09 1.78
C VAL A 447 4.19 -0.45 0.38
N TYR A 448 4.79 0.39 -0.46
CA TYR A 448 5.04 0.14 -1.87
C TYR A 448 6.54 0.01 -2.12
N LEU A 449 6.88 -0.83 -3.09
CA LEU A 449 8.24 -0.93 -3.60
C LEU A 449 8.50 0.22 -4.59
N TYR A 450 9.64 0.85 -4.42
CA TYR A 450 10.23 1.75 -5.38
C TYR A 450 11.56 1.14 -5.83
N THR A 451 11.82 1.17 -7.13
CA THR A 451 13.05 0.67 -7.73
C THR A 451 13.75 1.76 -8.52
N SER A 452 15.07 1.71 -8.59
CA SER A 452 15.87 2.68 -9.35
C SER A 452 17.18 2.03 -9.81
N PRO A 453 17.68 2.37 -11.01
CA PRO A 453 19.01 1.94 -11.44
C PRO A 453 20.13 2.61 -10.66
N ASP A 454 19.94 3.86 -10.26
CA ASP A 454 20.99 4.77 -9.81
C ASP A 454 20.71 5.45 -8.46
N GLY A 455 19.54 5.20 -7.86
CA GLY A 455 19.11 5.84 -6.63
C GLY A 455 18.59 7.28 -6.81
N ILE A 456 18.46 7.75 -8.05
CA ILE A 456 17.97 9.09 -8.42
C ILE A 456 16.65 8.97 -9.17
N ASP A 457 16.57 8.10 -10.18
CA ASP A 457 15.38 7.88 -11.00
C ASP A 457 14.58 6.68 -10.48
N TRP A 458 13.59 6.99 -9.63
CA TRP A 458 12.77 5.98 -8.99
C TRP A 458 11.45 5.73 -9.72
N LYS A 459 11.03 4.46 -9.74
CA LYS A 459 9.72 4.01 -10.22
C LYS A 459 9.02 3.25 -9.11
N ARG A 460 7.74 3.54 -8.90
CA ARG A 460 6.91 2.86 -7.90
C ARG A 460 6.15 1.69 -8.53
N SER A 461 6.17 0.53 -7.87
CA SER A 461 5.25 -0.57 -8.16
C SER A 461 3.82 -0.13 -7.84
N LYS A 462 2.87 -0.37 -8.75
CA LYS A 462 1.50 0.14 -8.61
C LYS A 462 0.72 -0.55 -7.48
N THR A 463 0.97 -1.84 -7.23
CA THR A 463 0.34 -2.61 -6.14
C THR A 463 1.22 -2.57 -4.89
N ALA A 464 0.59 -2.37 -3.73
CA ALA A 464 1.29 -2.42 -2.44
C ALA A 464 1.95 -3.78 -2.18
N VAL A 465 3.18 -3.78 -1.67
CA VAL A 465 3.86 -4.99 -1.18
C VAL A 465 3.27 -5.41 0.17
N LEU A 466 2.95 -4.44 1.02
CA LEU A 466 2.26 -4.64 2.29
C LEU A 466 1.06 -3.71 2.35
N SER A 467 -0.13 -4.27 2.46
CA SER A 467 -1.39 -3.51 2.41
C SER A 467 -1.73 -2.75 3.70
N PHE A 468 -0.82 -2.73 4.68
CA PHE A 468 -1.00 -2.01 5.95
C PHE A 468 -0.38 -0.62 5.88
N ARG A 469 -1.03 0.34 6.54
CA ARG A 469 -0.49 1.69 6.66
C ARG A 469 0.80 1.68 7.48
N SER A 470 1.85 2.32 6.96
CA SER A 470 3.07 2.55 7.73
C SER A 470 2.87 3.68 8.75
N GLY A 471 3.24 3.40 10.00
CA GLY A 471 3.25 4.39 11.08
C GLY A 471 4.58 5.14 11.24
N SER A 472 5.69 4.55 10.81
CA SER A 472 7.07 5.00 11.06
C SER A 472 8.01 4.51 9.96
N GLN A 473 9.32 4.49 10.18
CA GLN A 473 10.25 3.96 9.18
C GLN A 473 10.08 2.45 9.00
N THR A 474 9.85 2.04 7.77
CA THR A 474 10.12 0.70 7.25
C THR A 474 11.64 0.50 7.20
N CYS A 475 12.16 -0.45 7.99
CA CYS A 475 13.58 -0.80 8.01
C CYS A 475 13.77 -2.14 7.28
N THR A 476 14.19 -2.10 6.02
CA THR A 476 14.35 -3.27 5.15
C THR A 476 15.79 -3.50 4.74
N PHE A 477 16.21 -4.77 4.69
CA PHE A 477 17.48 -5.20 4.13
C PHE A 477 17.38 -6.62 3.55
N TYR A 478 18.31 -6.97 2.67
CA TYR A 478 18.47 -8.35 2.20
C TYR A 478 19.37 -9.14 3.16
N ASP A 479 18.90 -10.30 3.60
CA ASP A 479 19.67 -11.27 4.37
C ASP A 479 20.12 -12.42 3.45
N ASP A 480 21.40 -12.40 3.08
CA ASP A 480 22.02 -13.42 2.23
C ASP A 480 22.10 -14.80 2.89
N GLN A 481 22.16 -14.89 4.22
CA GLN A 481 22.29 -16.17 4.92
C GLN A 481 20.97 -16.93 5.02
N THR A 482 19.85 -16.20 5.09
CA THR A 482 18.50 -16.79 5.02
C THR A 482 17.86 -16.70 3.63
N GLN A 483 18.50 -15.96 2.72
CA GLN A 483 18.03 -15.64 1.38
C GLN A 483 16.62 -15.04 1.39
N GLU A 484 16.44 -13.98 2.18
CA GLU A 484 15.16 -13.29 2.37
C GLU A 484 15.38 -11.79 2.52
N TYR A 485 14.42 -10.99 2.08
CA TYR A 485 14.31 -9.60 2.49
C TYR A 485 13.61 -9.54 3.84
N VAL A 486 14.22 -8.87 4.80
CA VAL A 486 13.73 -8.73 6.16
C VAL A 486 13.31 -7.29 6.37
N SER A 487 12.10 -7.07 6.85
CA SER A 487 11.55 -5.74 7.04
C SER A 487 10.86 -5.59 8.40
N TYR A 488 11.13 -4.48 9.09
CA TYR A 488 10.51 -4.12 10.36
C TYR A 488 9.57 -2.93 10.18
N HIS A 489 8.37 -3.03 10.76
CA HIS A 489 7.34 -2.00 10.66
C HIS A 489 6.73 -1.70 12.02
N ARG A 490 6.46 -0.43 12.32
CA ARG A 490 5.83 -0.05 13.59
C ARG A 490 4.40 -0.58 13.68
N THR A 491 4.03 -1.08 14.86
CA THR A 491 2.64 -1.34 15.24
C THR A 491 2.22 -0.42 16.39
N ASP A 492 0.96 0.03 16.33
CA ASP A 492 0.32 0.93 17.29
C ASP A 492 -0.88 0.24 17.99
N MET A 493 -0.96 -1.10 17.89
CA MET A 493 -2.09 -1.92 18.31
C MET A 493 -2.17 -2.16 19.82
N LEU A 494 -1.08 -1.87 20.54
CA LEU A 494 -0.98 -2.11 21.98
C LEU A 494 -1.22 -0.82 22.78
N GLU A 495 -1.56 -0.97 24.04
CA GLU A 495 -1.69 0.13 25.00
C GLU A 495 -0.78 -0.06 26.21
N THR A 496 -0.37 1.06 26.77
CA THR A 496 0.40 1.08 28.01
C THR A 496 -0.52 0.89 29.23
N PRO A 497 0.01 0.71 30.46
CA PRO A 497 -0.82 0.71 31.66
C PRO A 497 -1.68 1.96 31.84
N GLY A 498 -1.17 3.13 31.46
CA GLY A 498 -1.92 4.39 31.44
C GLY A 498 -2.89 4.56 30.26
N LYS A 499 -3.18 3.51 29.47
CA LYS A 499 -4.08 3.54 28.28
C LYS A 499 -3.59 4.42 27.13
N ALA A 500 -2.32 4.84 27.14
CA ALA A 500 -1.69 5.48 26.00
C ALA A 500 -1.36 4.44 24.91
N THR A 501 -1.09 4.89 23.68
CA THR A 501 -0.62 3.97 22.62
C THR A 501 0.77 3.44 22.96
N LEU A 502 0.92 2.12 22.99
CA LEU A 502 2.21 1.44 23.14
C LEU A 502 2.74 1.05 21.76
N ARG A 503 3.92 1.58 21.42
CA ARG A 503 4.56 1.35 20.11
C ARG A 503 5.57 0.22 20.19
N GLY A 504 5.50 -0.66 19.21
CA GLY A 504 6.45 -1.74 18.98
C GLY A 504 6.71 -1.93 17.50
N SER A 505 7.23 -3.09 17.11
CA SER A 505 7.40 -3.43 15.70
C SER A 505 6.90 -4.84 15.39
N VAL A 506 6.63 -5.08 14.10
CA VAL A 506 6.42 -6.41 13.56
C VAL A 506 7.54 -6.76 12.58
N LEU A 507 7.80 -8.05 12.40
CA LEU A 507 8.78 -8.60 11.48
C LEU A 507 8.10 -9.22 10.25
N VAL A 508 8.46 -8.73 9.06
CA VAL A 508 8.03 -9.29 7.78
C VAL A 508 9.24 -9.89 7.07
N ARG A 509 9.08 -11.11 6.52
CA ARG A 509 10.12 -11.79 5.73
C ARG A 509 9.58 -12.10 4.35
N MET A 510 10.35 -11.78 3.31
CA MET A 510 9.93 -11.90 1.91
C MET A 510 10.99 -12.66 1.13
N LYS A 511 10.56 -13.65 0.33
CA LYS A 511 11.44 -14.28 -0.68
C LYS A 511 11.53 -13.48 -1.96
N ASP A 512 10.50 -12.68 -2.24
CA ASP A 512 10.42 -11.83 -3.40
C ASP A 512 9.81 -10.50 -2.93
N ILE A 513 10.63 -9.45 -2.92
CA ILE A 513 10.23 -8.11 -2.44
C ILE A 513 9.33 -7.39 -3.44
N SER A 514 9.25 -7.87 -4.69
CA SER A 514 8.43 -7.27 -5.74
C SER A 514 6.97 -7.72 -5.69
N LYS A 515 6.64 -8.72 -4.86
CA LYS A 515 5.30 -9.31 -4.80
C LYS A 515 4.57 -8.92 -3.51
N PRO A 516 3.24 -8.72 -3.58
CA PRO A 516 2.41 -8.56 -2.40
C PRO A 516 2.59 -9.72 -1.41
N VAL A 517 2.72 -9.40 -0.13
CA VAL A 517 2.89 -10.38 0.94
C VAL A 517 1.55 -10.96 1.33
N GLU A 518 1.42 -12.27 1.17
CA GLU A 518 0.27 -13.03 1.66
C GLU A 518 0.33 -13.22 3.17
N TYR A 519 -0.81 -13.05 3.84
CA TYR A 519 -0.96 -13.27 5.27
C TYR A 519 -2.31 -13.91 5.59
N LYS A 520 -2.38 -14.58 6.75
CA LYS A 520 -3.63 -15.15 7.24
C LYS A 520 -4.50 -14.02 7.79
N GLN A 521 -5.73 -13.93 7.29
CA GLN A 521 -6.74 -13.07 7.88
C GLN A 521 -7.12 -13.58 9.28
N LEU A 522 -7.07 -12.71 10.29
CA LEU A 522 -7.36 -13.03 11.68
C LEU A 522 -8.83 -12.76 12.03
N THR A 523 -9.37 -13.63 12.88
CA THR A 523 -10.74 -13.57 13.41
C THR A 523 -10.79 -12.77 14.71
N GLN A 524 -11.99 -12.37 15.15
CA GLN A 524 -12.17 -11.74 16.47
C GLN A 524 -11.66 -12.63 17.61
N GLU A 525 -11.80 -13.96 17.49
CA GLU A 525 -11.29 -14.90 18.48
C GLU A 525 -9.76 -14.88 18.58
N ASP A 526 -9.07 -14.74 17.44
CA ASP A 526 -7.61 -14.59 17.43
C ASP A 526 -7.17 -13.34 18.22
N TYR A 527 -7.91 -12.22 18.09
CA TYR A 527 -7.66 -10.99 18.84
C TYR A 527 -7.99 -11.15 20.33
N SER A 528 -9.12 -11.79 20.67
CA SER A 528 -9.48 -12.07 22.07
C SER A 528 -8.42 -12.90 22.78
N ARG A 529 -7.93 -13.96 22.13
CA ARG A 529 -6.87 -14.83 22.66
C ARG A 529 -5.55 -14.10 22.84
N ALA A 530 -5.21 -13.19 21.91
CA ALA A 530 -4.04 -12.34 22.07
C ALA A 530 -4.19 -11.38 23.28
N GLY A 531 -5.41 -10.88 23.51
CA GLY A 531 -5.76 -10.03 24.65
C GLY A 531 -5.53 -10.65 26.03
N ASP A 532 -5.46 -11.98 26.14
CA ASP A 532 -5.13 -12.68 27.39
C ASP A 532 -3.68 -12.42 27.85
N THR A 533 -2.80 -12.05 26.91
CA THR A 533 -1.36 -11.84 27.15
C THR A 533 -0.87 -10.44 26.80
N LEU A 534 -1.57 -9.75 25.90
CA LEU A 534 -1.23 -8.43 25.39
C LEU A 534 -2.27 -7.40 25.82
N ARG A 535 -1.82 -6.20 26.20
CA ARG A 535 -2.70 -5.06 26.42
C ARG A 535 -3.04 -4.45 25.07
N MET A 536 -4.12 -4.92 24.49
CA MET A 536 -4.56 -4.56 23.15
C MET A 536 -5.45 -3.32 23.19
N ARG A 537 -5.24 -2.39 22.25
CA ARG A 537 -6.13 -1.25 22.07
C ARG A 537 -7.48 -1.66 21.51
N THR A 538 -8.48 -0.82 21.76
CA THR A 538 -9.79 -0.88 21.12
C THR A 538 -9.86 0.15 19.98
N PRO A 539 -10.64 -0.12 18.92
CA PRO A 539 -11.45 -1.31 18.68
C PRO A 539 -10.63 -2.55 18.28
N GLN A 540 -11.21 -3.73 18.48
CA GLN A 540 -10.74 -4.99 17.91
C GLN A 540 -11.83 -5.54 16.97
N PRO A 541 -11.45 -6.15 15.82
CA PRO A 541 -10.08 -6.34 15.33
C PRO A 541 -9.38 -5.02 14.96
N TRP A 542 -8.05 -5.00 15.05
CA TRP A 542 -7.24 -3.77 14.97
C TRP A 542 -7.43 -2.96 13.68
N PHE A 543 -7.74 -3.62 12.55
CA PHE A 543 -7.96 -2.93 11.28
C PHE A 543 -9.19 -1.99 11.29
N MET A 544 -10.07 -2.07 12.29
CA MET A 544 -11.25 -1.22 12.41
C MET A 544 -10.95 0.21 12.90
N ASP A 545 -9.78 0.46 13.49
CA ASP A 545 -9.39 1.75 14.11
C ASP A 545 -9.49 2.95 13.15
N ASN A 546 -9.42 2.73 11.84
CA ASN A 546 -9.45 3.79 10.83
C ASN A 546 -10.81 3.95 10.11
N GLY A 547 -11.81 3.14 10.44
CA GLY A 547 -13.11 3.15 9.77
C GLY A 547 -13.13 2.40 8.43
N PRO A 548 -14.29 2.35 7.75
CA PRO A 548 -14.50 1.46 6.61
C PRO A 548 -13.80 1.90 5.31
N LEU A 549 -13.17 3.08 5.28
CA LEU A 549 -12.59 3.70 4.08
C LEU A 549 -11.08 3.97 4.17
N THR A 550 -10.41 3.50 5.23
CA THR A 550 -8.96 3.69 5.41
C THR A 550 -8.33 2.42 5.98
N PRO A 551 -7.21 1.93 5.42
CA PRO A 551 -6.54 0.72 5.89
C PRO A 551 -6.10 0.78 7.36
N GLY A 552 -6.02 -0.39 7.98
CA GLY A 552 -5.42 -0.56 9.32
C GLY A 552 -3.90 -0.39 9.32
N GLY A 553 -3.33 -0.24 10.51
CA GLY A 553 -1.88 -0.38 10.72
C GLY A 553 -1.47 -1.85 10.89
N PHE A 554 -0.16 -2.11 10.89
CA PHE A 554 0.38 -3.45 11.14
C PHE A 554 -0.07 -4.01 12.52
N GLY A 555 -0.38 -5.30 12.57
CA GLY A 555 -0.87 -5.98 13.77
C GLY A 555 -0.36 -7.42 13.93
N LEU A 556 -1.24 -8.30 14.43
CA LEU A 556 -0.93 -9.68 14.80
C LEU A 556 -0.66 -10.62 13.61
N GLU A 557 -0.82 -10.16 12.38
CA GLU A 557 -0.54 -10.93 11.16
C GLU A 557 0.94 -11.29 11.04
N PHE A 558 1.80 -10.55 11.74
CA PHE A 558 3.24 -10.69 11.71
C PHE A 558 3.81 -10.77 13.15
N PRO A 559 4.92 -11.50 13.37
CA PRO A 559 5.52 -11.62 14.69
C PRO A 559 5.90 -10.26 15.30
N LEU A 560 5.42 -10.00 16.51
CA LEU A 560 5.81 -8.83 17.31
C LEU A 560 7.30 -8.92 17.70
N LYS A 561 8.00 -7.80 17.56
CA LYS A 561 9.40 -7.60 17.89
C LYS A 561 9.59 -6.21 18.49
N PHE A 562 10.69 -6.03 19.23
CA PHE A 562 11.04 -4.74 19.84
C PHE A 562 9.88 -4.14 20.65
N LEU A 563 9.37 -4.92 21.61
CA LEU A 563 8.45 -4.43 22.63
C LEU A 563 9.24 -3.92 23.85
N PRO A 564 8.65 -3.04 24.67
CA PRO A 564 9.17 -2.74 25.99
C PRO A 564 9.34 -4.03 26.80
N LYS A 565 10.43 -4.12 27.54
CA LYS A 565 10.75 -5.23 28.43
C LYS A 565 10.29 -4.92 29.86
N PRO A 566 10.12 -5.94 30.73
CA PRO A 566 9.74 -5.72 32.12
C PRO A 566 10.66 -4.78 32.91
N GLU A 567 11.95 -4.75 32.57
CA GLU A 567 12.93 -3.84 33.18
C GLU A 567 12.87 -2.39 32.66
N ASP A 568 12.14 -2.12 31.57
CA ASP A 568 11.97 -0.76 31.09
C ASP A 568 11.02 0.01 32.02
N PRO A 569 11.23 1.33 32.20
CA PRO A 569 10.27 2.14 32.92
C PRO A 569 8.87 2.06 32.31
N VAL A 570 7.82 2.14 33.13
CA VAL A 570 6.44 2.29 32.64
C VAL A 570 6.33 3.52 31.72
N GLY A 571 5.47 3.44 30.69
CA GLY A 571 5.36 4.46 29.65
C GLY A 571 6.56 4.48 28.70
N THR A 572 7.17 3.33 28.42
CA THR A 572 8.23 3.19 27.40
C THR A 572 7.64 2.65 26.10
N ASP A 573 8.04 3.26 24.98
CA ASP A 573 7.69 2.87 23.61
C ASP A 573 8.96 2.60 22.81
N ILE A 574 8.88 1.68 21.85
CA ILE A 574 9.94 1.51 20.83
C ILE A 574 9.41 2.04 19.50
N TYR A 575 9.88 3.23 19.11
CA TYR A 575 9.29 4.00 18.01
C TYR A 575 9.73 3.54 16.62
N VAL A 576 10.99 3.08 16.51
CA VAL A 576 11.60 2.53 15.29
C VAL A 576 12.82 1.70 15.69
N THR A 577 13.11 0.64 14.93
CA THR A 577 14.15 -0.33 15.30
C THR A 577 15.51 -0.01 14.69
N LYS A 578 15.54 0.56 13.48
CA LYS A 578 16.76 0.75 12.67
C LYS A 578 17.59 -0.54 12.56
N ALA A 579 16.90 -1.68 12.47
CA ALA A 579 17.53 -3.00 12.37
C ALA A 579 18.11 -3.21 10.96
N GLN A 580 19.32 -3.75 10.91
CA GLN A 580 20.05 -4.04 9.67
C GLN A 580 20.98 -5.25 9.83
N LYS A 581 21.26 -5.92 8.72
CA LYS A 581 22.36 -6.86 8.64
C LYS A 581 23.68 -6.11 8.54
N TYR A 582 24.68 -6.51 9.32
CA TYR A 582 26.00 -5.89 9.27
C TYR A 582 26.82 -6.46 8.10
N PRO A 583 27.21 -5.65 7.11
CA PRO A 583 27.76 -6.18 5.84
C PRO A 583 29.18 -6.74 5.96
N TRP A 584 29.93 -6.41 7.03
CA TRP A 584 31.34 -6.79 7.15
C TRP A 584 31.60 -8.03 8.02
N ALA A 585 30.59 -8.57 8.69
CA ALA A 585 30.71 -9.79 9.49
C ALA A 585 29.45 -10.65 9.30
N PRO A 586 29.58 -11.90 8.81
CA PRO A 586 28.50 -12.86 8.84
C PRO A 586 27.95 -13.03 10.26
N ASP A 587 26.71 -13.46 10.37
CA ASP A 587 26.09 -13.75 11.68
C ASP A 587 26.06 -12.55 12.63
N THR A 588 26.02 -11.32 12.09
CA THR A 588 25.99 -10.08 12.87
C THR A 588 24.89 -9.17 12.36
N TYR A 589 23.96 -8.85 13.26
CA TYR A 589 22.83 -7.98 12.99
C TYR A 589 22.80 -6.91 14.08
N LEU A 590 22.60 -5.67 13.68
CA LEU A 590 22.62 -4.52 14.58
C LEU A 590 21.30 -3.76 14.45
N ALA A 591 20.82 -3.24 15.57
CA ALA A 591 19.66 -2.37 15.61
C ALA A 591 19.95 -1.20 16.56
N PHE A 592 19.31 -0.08 16.27
CA PHE A 592 19.43 1.14 17.05
C PHE A 592 18.03 1.62 17.45
N PRO A 593 17.34 0.91 18.37
CA PRO A 593 15.97 1.24 18.70
C PRO A 593 15.87 2.64 19.28
N ILE A 594 14.97 3.44 18.72
CA ILE A 594 14.61 4.75 19.29
C ILE A 594 13.55 4.50 20.36
N VAL A 595 13.93 4.76 21.60
CA VAL A 595 13.11 4.54 22.79
C VAL A 595 12.51 5.87 23.21
N TYR A 596 11.19 5.89 23.37
CA TYR A 596 10.41 7.05 23.77
C TYR A 596 9.82 6.85 25.16
N PHE A 597 9.93 7.85 26.02
CA PHE A 597 9.39 7.80 27.38
C PHE A 597 8.25 8.80 27.54
N HIS A 598 7.01 8.32 27.62
CA HIS A 598 5.82 9.15 27.74
C HIS A 598 5.84 9.99 29.02
N TYR A 599 5.50 11.27 28.91
CA TYR A 599 5.13 12.13 30.04
C TYR A 599 3.62 12.12 30.28
N GLU A 600 2.82 11.95 29.23
CA GLU A 600 1.36 12.04 29.33
C GLU A 600 0.74 10.78 29.92
N GLY A 601 0.00 10.93 31.02
CA GLY A 601 -0.95 9.91 31.53
C GLY A 601 -0.35 8.58 31.97
N ASP A 602 0.97 8.39 31.85
CA ASP A 602 1.62 7.12 32.08
C ASP A 602 3.07 7.30 32.57
N GLY A 603 3.56 6.30 33.30
CA GLY A 603 4.88 6.35 33.95
C GLY A 603 4.87 7.00 35.35
N PRO A 604 6.06 7.20 35.95
CA PRO A 604 6.20 7.77 37.29
C PRO A 604 5.69 9.21 37.41
N LYS A 605 5.18 9.61 38.58
CA LYS A 605 4.61 10.96 38.83
C LYS A 605 5.59 12.08 38.52
N GLU A 606 6.87 11.84 38.79
CA GLU A 606 7.97 12.76 38.54
C GLU A 606 8.06 13.09 37.05
N ARG A 607 7.84 12.08 36.20
CA ARG A 607 7.85 12.22 34.75
C ARG A 607 6.58 12.91 34.24
N ILE A 608 5.41 12.56 34.78
CA ILE A 608 4.14 13.20 34.42
C ILE A 608 4.18 14.71 34.72
N THR A 609 4.83 15.10 35.81
CA THR A 609 5.02 16.51 36.18
C THR A 609 5.82 17.30 35.13
N LEU A 610 6.64 16.64 34.31
CA LEU A 610 7.39 17.29 33.23
C LEU A 610 6.52 17.70 32.04
N MET A 611 5.31 17.13 31.92
CA MET A 611 4.35 17.50 30.87
C MET A 611 3.68 18.86 31.11
N ASP A 612 3.87 19.49 32.27
CA ASP A 612 3.29 20.81 32.54
C ASP A 612 3.62 21.76 31.37
N PRO A 613 2.61 22.29 30.65
CA PRO A 613 2.83 23.14 29.49
C PRO A 613 3.75 24.34 29.79
N LYS A 614 3.79 24.82 31.04
CA LYS A 614 4.67 25.89 31.49
C LYS A 614 6.16 25.53 31.40
N ARG A 615 6.50 24.25 31.41
CA ARG A 615 7.89 23.75 31.30
C ARG A 615 8.37 23.66 29.86
N MET A 616 7.45 23.62 28.90
CA MET A 616 7.76 23.53 27.46
C MET A 616 8.68 22.34 27.11
N LEU A 617 8.54 21.20 27.80
CA LEU A 617 9.37 20.00 27.59
C LEU A 617 8.74 18.97 26.64
N GLY A 618 7.57 19.29 26.07
CA GLY A 618 6.86 18.41 25.14
C GLY A 618 6.23 17.18 25.81
N GLU A 619 6.08 16.11 25.05
CA GLU A 619 5.34 14.89 25.45
C GLU A 619 6.26 13.80 26.02
N GLY A 620 7.59 13.93 25.89
CA GLY A 620 8.55 12.96 26.38
C GLY A 620 9.91 12.99 25.68
N PRO A 621 10.99 12.47 26.31
CA PRO A 621 12.31 12.41 25.71
C PRO A 621 12.46 11.16 24.84
N LEU A 622 13.42 11.24 23.93
CA LEU A 622 13.85 10.12 23.09
C LEU A 622 15.32 9.81 23.39
N GLU A 623 15.66 8.52 23.44
CA GLU A 623 17.04 8.05 23.39
C GLU A 623 17.18 6.97 22.31
N THR A 624 18.40 6.77 21.83
CA THR A 624 18.74 5.63 20.99
C THR A 624 19.48 4.60 21.83
N GLN A 625 19.01 3.37 21.82
CA GLN A 625 19.69 2.23 22.45
C GLN A 625 20.36 1.35 21.40
N PHE A 626 21.21 0.43 21.83
CA PHE A 626 21.84 -0.55 20.95
C PHE A 626 21.19 -1.93 21.17
N ALA A 627 20.98 -2.66 20.10
CA ALA A 627 20.64 -4.08 20.16
C ALA A 627 21.44 -4.87 19.12
N SER A 628 21.83 -6.08 19.49
CA SER A 628 22.53 -7.00 18.60
C SER A 628 21.81 -8.33 18.47
N SER A 629 22.10 -9.04 17.40
CA SER A 629 21.60 -10.40 17.14
C SER A 629 22.60 -11.16 16.28
N ARG A 630 22.60 -12.49 16.40
CA ARG A 630 23.38 -13.40 15.55
C ARG A 630 22.60 -14.01 14.39
N ASP A 631 21.27 -13.89 14.41
CA ASP A 631 20.38 -14.50 13.43
C ASP A 631 19.32 -13.53 12.88
N GLY A 632 19.34 -12.27 13.33
CA GLY A 632 18.39 -11.23 12.92
C GLY A 632 16.98 -11.43 13.48
N ILE A 633 16.76 -12.42 14.36
CA ILE A 633 15.45 -12.78 14.92
C ILE A 633 15.43 -12.55 16.44
N HIS A 634 16.50 -12.98 17.11
CA HIS A 634 16.65 -12.92 18.56
C HIS A 634 17.56 -11.76 18.93
N TRP A 635 16.96 -10.72 19.48
CA TRP A 635 17.65 -9.46 19.74
C TRP A 635 17.97 -9.31 21.23
N LYS A 636 19.24 -9.05 21.55
CA LYS A 636 19.71 -8.64 22.87
C LYS A 636 19.86 -7.12 22.87
N ARG A 637 18.98 -6.43 23.59
CA ARG A 637 19.03 -4.96 23.76
C ARG A 637 19.91 -4.60 24.96
N TYR A 638 20.82 -3.67 24.75
CA TYR A 638 21.73 -3.07 25.72
C TYR A 638 21.30 -1.62 25.97
N PRO A 639 20.49 -1.35 27.01
CA PRO A 639 19.92 -0.03 27.24
C PRO A 639 20.92 0.98 27.82
N ARG A 640 22.03 0.50 28.39
CA ARG A 640 23.00 1.31 29.11
C ARG A 640 24.45 0.93 28.77
N PRO A 641 25.36 1.92 28.62
CA PRO A 641 25.03 3.33 28.39
C PRO A 641 24.14 3.47 27.14
N ALA A 642 23.28 4.49 27.10
CA ALA A 642 22.49 4.75 25.90
C ALA A 642 23.45 5.00 24.72
N TYR A 643 23.10 4.50 23.54
CA TYR A 643 23.90 4.74 22.34
C TYR A 643 23.87 6.22 21.97
N VAL A 644 22.69 6.84 21.98
CA VAL A 644 22.55 8.31 21.98
C VAL A 644 21.58 8.67 23.10
N GLY A 645 22.06 9.36 24.13
CA GLY A 645 21.23 9.75 25.29
C GLY A 645 20.23 10.86 24.97
N ILE A 646 19.37 11.19 25.95
CA ILE A 646 18.28 12.18 25.89
C ILE A 646 18.73 13.65 25.71
N GLY A 647 19.99 13.90 25.35
CA GLY A 647 20.61 15.22 25.37
C GLY A 647 21.13 15.62 26.76
N LYS A 648 21.89 16.72 26.82
CA LYS A 648 22.35 17.36 28.05
C LYS A 648 21.51 18.57 28.37
#